data_AF-A0A815YKY9-F1
#
_entry.id   AF-A0A815YKY9-F1
#
_cell.length_a   1.000
_cell.length_b   1.000
_cell.length_c   1.000
_cell.angle_alpha   90.00
_cell.angle_beta   90.00
_cell.angle_gamma   90.00
#
_symmetry.space_group_name_H-M   'P 1'
#
loop_
_entity.id
_entity.type
_entity.pdbx_description
1 polymer ?
#
loop_
_entity_poly.entity_id
_entity_poly.type
_entity_poly.pdbx_seq_one_letter_code
_entity_poly.pdbx_strand_id
1 'polypeptide(L)'
;MRKFNRALASQDGLKDEDIREYKTAHDYIQQIENLRKHLGSKLVSTDILIENVRSELEKRSFILKEQDLYSSSIGIHLDNFHLLKNFFKQLESYYIKTCKDFTERFESTLIQSVPELISTNEFKQVAEKLLIISKCLPVLNHHLNGKVEENYHNIIKLILQYLNSFSEKANSILTKITLSNTDIEILENYMILLRTAKETSSLQDEISKYIEIMKIKNDISIETIKDLNKIYDEFIVKIIKYFDEINSRIKDLFEKNGNHALELVEQLVIQMEMIRTLPEIESETARTFYHSIQNIRGYMQQWQRDAEHLLDHPPGKINFRPLRRALLRLKKTKWIDRIFPGSYDSLMCHIREELEEHVDQLEHHLQKLDFTLKCPENIRLAQEIIEKIESMKILEHTIPELTNYRDRINQYFLRITKEVFDHIQKTFNLSDKTTNELNQELMELEQIKTEYEQLYPARISLRKFGYSDINQVNHEIENLKIRHHAELEKIETEKYTIESQLNELNIIIQRYKHLTSSRIDLGIIKHDLQDSLNKMIKNTKSHAYWLDGKIERQEDNREEIREINENITKIRIVLNRYRIMELIDEQTKSVLQKFDNEINQILSTAILNGIKNIEIFINGNSFLEAEQCMENLIHAQQDLADHYTSKFVNSKTEELKTRLNNLTDEILQFYDFADINNYSKNPPRDLLDRLKKVSSDGYARYTQVYNSLMEKIRVNFSLAVDKVHNNSSKDRSAKIRSIKNAFYLLPDELKTIFQLQIDQLNQLNIDEDQSMKFD
;
A
#
# COMPACT_ATOMS: atom_id res chain seq x y z
N MET A 1 39.42 -58.41 39.91
CA MET A 1 38.27 -57.52 40.18
C MET A 1 38.58 -56.03 40.01
N ARG A 2 39.44 -55.38 40.82
CA ARG A 2 39.67 -53.92 40.70
C ARG A 2 40.17 -53.44 39.33
N LYS A 3 41.09 -54.17 38.69
CA LYS A 3 41.58 -53.88 37.32
C LYS A 3 40.44 -53.93 36.29
N PHE A 4 39.65 -55.00 36.33
CA PHE A 4 38.48 -55.19 35.48
C PHE A 4 37.40 -54.11 35.69
N ASN A 5 37.04 -53.78 36.94
CA ASN A 5 36.05 -52.72 37.20
C ASN A 5 36.54 -51.34 36.71
N ARG A 6 37.87 -51.07 36.73
CA ARG A 6 38.45 -49.84 36.14
C ARG A 6 38.38 -49.86 34.61
N ALA A 7 38.65 -51.00 33.98
CA ALA A 7 38.54 -51.14 32.53
C ALA A 7 37.09 -51.00 32.06
N LEU A 8 36.13 -51.62 32.76
CA LEU A 8 34.68 -51.49 32.50
C LEU A 8 34.19 -50.03 32.64
N ALA A 9 34.84 -49.26 33.51
CA ALA A 9 34.57 -47.84 33.74
C ALA A 9 35.31 -46.90 32.79
N SER A 10 36.25 -47.39 31.98
CA SER A 10 37.08 -46.58 31.11
C SER A 10 36.29 -46.08 29.89
N GLN A 11 36.68 -44.91 29.38
CA GLN A 11 36.23 -44.42 28.09
C GLN A 11 36.85 -45.18 26.91
N ASP A 12 37.91 -45.96 27.14
CA ASP A 12 38.56 -46.77 26.10
C ASP A 12 37.84 -48.10 25.83
N GLY A 13 36.81 -48.43 26.61
CA GLY A 13 36.10 -49.71 26.53
C GLY A 13 36.84 -50.89 27.17
N LEU A 14 36.17 -52.03 27.25
CA LEU A 14 36.76 -53.31 27.64
C LEU A 14 37.49 -53.92 26.45
N LYS A 15 38.71 -54.42 26.68
CA LYS A 15 39.41 -55.24 25.70
C LYS A 15 39.08 -56.71 25.90
N ASP A 16 39.19 -57.50 24.84
CA ASP A 16 39.01 -58.94 24.90
C ASP A 16 39.96 -59.59 25.93
N GLU A 17 41.18 -59.07 26.10
CA GLU A 17 42.11 -59.54 27.12
C GLU A 17 41.57 -59.35 28.54
N ASP A 18 40.96 -58.19 28.84
CA ASP A 18 40.40 -57.91 30.16
C ASP A 18 39.26 -58.88 30.52
N ILE A 19 38.46 -59.25 29.51
CA ILE A 19 37.35 -60.20 29.67
C ILE A 19 37.86 -61.64 29.77
N ARG A 20 38.87 -62.02 28.98
CA ARG A 20 39.51 -63.35 29.06
C ARG A 20 40.17 -63.55 30.43
N GLU A 21 40.86 -62.54 30.95
CA GLU A 21 41.43 -62.57 32.31
C GLU A 21 40.33 -62.77 33.36
N TYR A 22 39.22 -62.02 33.24
CA TYR A 22 38.09 -62.13 34.18
C TYR A 22 37.36 -63.46 34.09
N LYS A 23 37.16 -63.98 32.87
CA LYS A 23 36.55 -65.29 32.61
C LYS A 23 37.42 -66.44 33.13
N THR A 24 38.74 -66.36 32.95
CA THR A 24 39.66 -67.37 33.49
C THR A 24 39.57 -67.44 35.02
N ALA A 25 39.47 -66.28 35.69
CA ALA A 25 39.26 -66.22 37.14
C ALA A 25 37.89 -66.78 37.54
N HIS A 26 36.83 -66.47 36.78
CA HIS A 26 35.49 -67.02 36.98
C HIS A 26 35.47 -68.54 36.84
N ASP A 27 36.03 -69.08 35.76
CA ASP A 27 36.06 -70.52 35.46
C ASP A 27 36.89 -71.29 36.49
N TYR A 28 38.00 -70.71 36.97
CA TYR A 28 38.80 -71.26 38.05
C TYR A 28 38.02 -71.34 39.38
N ILE A 29 37.27 -70.29 39.72
CA ILE A 29 36.41 -70.29 40.91
C ILE A 29 35.25 -71.28 40.74
N GLN A 30 34.69 -71.42 39.54
CA GLN A 30 33.67 -72.43 39.24
C GLN A 30 34.19 -73.87 39.43
N GLN A 31 35.44 -74.14 39.02
CA GLN A 31 36.09 -75.43 39.25
C GLN A 31 36.29 -75.69 40.75
N ILE A 32 36.70 -74.68 41.53
CA ILE A 32 36.81 -74.78 42.98
C ILE A 32 35.45 -75.01 43.64
N GLU A 33 34.37 -74.37 43.17
CA GLU A 33 33.02 -74.61 43.66
C GLU A 33 32.48 -75.99 43.33
N ASN A 34 32.85 -76.56 42.19
CA ASN A 34 32.53 -77.95 41.88
C ASN A 34 33.25 -78.93 42.82
N LEU A 35 34.50 -78.62 43.23
CA LEU A 35 35.24 -79.37 44.26
C LEU A 35 34.68 -79.12 45.68
N ARG A 36 34.01 -78.00 45.91
CA ARG A 36 33.40 -77.60 47.19
C ARG A 36 32.26 -78.51 47.64
N LYS A 37 31.54 -79.15 46.71
CA LYS A 37 30.57 -80.22 47.03
C LYS A 37 31.20 -81.34 47.89
N HIS A 38 32.53 -81.40 47.98
CA HIS A 38 33.29 -82.38 48.77
C HIS A 38 34.09 -81.83 49.97
N LEU A 39 34.20 -80.50 50.18
CA LEU A 39 35.22 -79.93 51.11
C LEU A 39 34.72 -78.91 52.17
N GLY A 40 33.43 -78.62 52.27
CA GLY A 40 32.82 -78.03 53.49
C GLY A 40 33.23 -76.60 53.92
N SER A 41 33.97 -75.83 53.13
CA SER A 41 34.43 -74.47 53.51
C SER A 41 33.60 -73.32 52.89
N LYS A 42 33.59 -72.15 53.57
CA LYS A 42 33.03 -70.87 53.09
C LYS A 42 34.11 -70.08 52.35
N LEU A 43 34.09 -70.13 51.02
CA LEU A 43 34.92 -69.27 50.15
C LEU A 43 34.10 -68.77 48.95
N VAL A 44 34.65 -67.75 48.29
CA VAL A 44 34.05 -66.91 47.23
C VAL A 44 33.33 -67.73 46.14
N SER A 45 32.09 -67.37 45.84
CA SER A 45 31.24 -68.04 44.85
C SER A 45 31.29 -67.35 43.48
N THR A 46 31.07 -68.09 42.37
CA THR A 46 30.90 -67.48 41.04
C THR A 46 29.76 -66.48 41.01
N ASP A 47 28.71 -66.70 41.81
CA ASP A 47 27.58 -65.79 41.92
C ASP A 47 28.00 -64.42 42.42
N ILE A 48 29.00 -64.34 43.31
CA ILE A 48 29.52 -63.06 43.84
C ILE A 48 30.26 -62.28 42.74
N LEU A 49 30.95 -62.97 41.83
CA LEU A 49 31.64 -62.32 40.71
C LEU A 49 30.64 -61.75 39.71
N ILE A 50 29.64 -62.55 39.32
CA ILE A 50 28.58 -62.10 38.41
C ILE A 50 27.75 -60.97 39.06
N GLU A 51 27.50 -61.03 40.36
CA GLU A 51 26.81 -59.97 41.10
C GLU A 51 27.64 -58.68 41.17
N ASN A 52 28.97 -58.78 41.32
CA ASN A 52 29.85 -57.61 41.20
C ASN A 52 29.78 -56.99 39.80
N VAL A 53 29.79 -57.80 38.74
CA VAL A 53 29.63 -57.28 37.36
C VAL A 53 28.26 -56.61 37.23
N ARG A 54 27.18 -57.27 37.65
CA ARG A 54 25.82 -56.72 37.63
C ARG A 54 25.72 -55.38 38.38
N SER A 55 26.25 -55.30 39.60
CA SER A 55 26.24 -54.08 40.40
C SER A 55 27.00 -52.94 39.72
N GLU A 56 28.14 -53.22 39.08
CA GLU A 56 28.87 -52.20 38.32
C GLU A 56 28.13 -51.78 37.04
N LEU A 57 27.49 -52.71 36.33
CA LEU A 57 26.65 -52.39 35.18
C LEU A 57 25.43 -51.53 35.59
N GLU A 58 24.85 -51.77 36.76
CA GLU A 58 23.76 -50.95 37.33
C GLU A 58 24.18 -49.53 37.65
N LYS A 59 25.31 -49.36 38.32
CA LYS A 59 25.88 -48.02 38.58
C LYS A 59 26.13 -47.28 37.27
N ARG A 60 26.64 -47.96 36.26
CA ARG A 60 26.90 -47.37 34.94
C ARG A 60 25.61 -47.04 34.22
N SER A 61 24.64 -47.94 34.19
CA SER A 61 23.34 -47.69 33.57
C SER A 61 22.66 -46.46 34.18
N PHE A 62 22.79 -46.22 35.49
CA PHE A 62 22.30 -45.00 36.12
C PHE A 62 22.98 -43.75 35.59
N ILE A 63 24.33 -43.73 35.53
CA ILE A 63 25.09 -42.60 34.99
C ILE A 63 24.75 -42.31 33.52
N LEU A 64 24.55 -43.36 32.72
CA LEU A 64 24.26 -43.20 31.29
C LEU A 64 22.84 -42.66 31.01
N LYS A 65 21.91 -42.78 31.98
CA LYS A 65 20.57 -42.18 31.86
C LYS A 65 20.61 -40.66 31.88
N GLU A 66 21.64 -40.06 32.48
CA GLU A 66 21.81 -38.61 32.55
C GLU A 66 22.62 -38.04 31.37
N GLN A 67 23.27 -38.90 30.56
CA GLN A 67 24.06 -38.46 29.42
C GLN A 67 23.23 -38.26 28.16
N ASP A 68 23.69 -37.38 27.27
CA ASP A 68 23.10 -37.18 25.95
C ASP A 68 23.16 -38.46 25.11
N LEU A 69 22.07 -38.76 24.39
CA LEU A 69 21.89 -40.01 23.62
C LEU A 69 22.95 -40.23 22.54
N TYR A 70 23.59 -39.18 22.05
CA TYR A 70 24.64 -39.22 21.04
C TYR A 70 26.06 -39.24 21.62
N SER A 71 26.21 -39.35 22.95
CA SER A 71 27.52 -39.43 23.59
C SER A 71 28.24 -40.73 23.22
N SER A 72 29.50 -40.64 22.78
CA SER A 72 30.33 -41.81 22.46
C SER A 72 30.49 -42.78 23.63
N SER A 73 30.46 -42.26 24.88
CA SER A 73 30.47 -43.08 26.08
C SER A 73 29.30 -44.07 26.15
N ILE A 74 28.11 -43.68 25.68
CA ILE A 74 26.94 -44.58 25.68
C ILE A 74 27.20 -45.76 24.76
N GLY A 75 27.71 -45.52 23.55
CA GLY A 75 28.08 -46.58 22.59
C GLY A 75 29.11 -47.52 23.19
N ILE A 76 30.22 -46.99 23.71
CA ILE A 76 31.30 -47.78 24.32
C ILE A 76 30.79 -48.62 25.50
N HIS A 77 29.90 -48.09 26.33
CA HIS A 77 29.33 -48.84 27.43
C HIS A 77 28.32 -49.89 26.96
N LEU A 78 27.49 -49.62 25.95
CA LEU A 78 26.61 -50.62 25.36
C LEU A 78 27.38 -51.73 24.65
N ASP A 79 28.50 -51.40 23.99
CA ASP A 79 29.46 -52.37 23.45
C ASP A 79 30.07 -53.23 24.54
N ASN A 80 30.48 -52.64 25.67
CA ASN A 80 30.95 -53.40 26.83
C ASN A 80 29.85 -54.34 27.36
N PHE A 81 28.61 -53.89 27.45
CA PHE A 81 27.50 -54.73 27.91
C PHE A 81 27.22 -55.86 26.91
N HIS A 82 27.29 -55.56 25.61
CA HIS A 82 27.13 -56.52 24.52
C HIS A 82 28.24 -57.57 24.55
N LEU A 83 29.48 -57.16 24.77
CA LEU A 83 30.63 -58.05 24.86
C LEU A 83 30.49 -58.95 26.10
N LEU A 84 30.14 -58.39 27.26
CA LEU A 84 29.96 -59.15 28.50
C LEU A 84 28.82 -60.18 28.42
N LYS A 85 27.70 -59.89 27.76
CA LYS A 85 26.64 -60.91 27.58
C LYS A 85 27.10 -62.10 26.74
N ASN A 86 28.03 -61.90 25.80
CA ASN A 86 28.54 -62.97 24.94
C ASN A 86 29.43 -63.95 25.74
N PHE A 87 30.10 -63.45 26.79
CA PHE A 87 30.91 -64.29 27.68
C PHE A 87 30.15 -64.82 28.90
N PHE A 88 29.16 -64.08 29.40
CA PHE A 88 28.35 -64.41 30.57
C PHE A 88 26.86 -64.32 30.24
N LYS A 89 26.26 -65.44 29.85
CA LYS A 89 24.86 -65.51 29.38
C LYS A 89 23.85 -65.00 30.43
N GLN A 90 24.17 -65.07 31.73
CA GLN A 90 23.33 -64.53 32.80
C GLN A 90 23.14 -63.00 32.74
N LEU A 91 23.95 -62.28 31.95
CA LEU A 91 23.85 -60.83 31.76
C LEU A 91 23.02 -60.42 30.53
N GLU A 92 22.54 -61.38 29.73
CA GLU A 92 21.76 -61.11 28.52
C GLU A 92 20.47 -60.33 28.81
N SER A 93 19.72 -60.72 29.84
CA SER A 93 18.51 -60.03 30.27
C SER A 93 18.77 -58.58 30.69
N TYR A 94 19.95 -58.31 31.25
CA TYR A 94 20.37 -56.99 31.67
C TYR A 94 20.66 -56.10 30.45
N TYR A 95 21.46 -56.59 29.49
CA TYR A 95 21.71 -55.88 28.23
C TYR A 95 20.42 -55.56 27.47
N ILE A 96 19.51 -56.54 27.34
CA ILE A 96 18.21 -56.34 26.68
C ILE A 96 17.39 -55.26 27.40
N LYS A 97 17.33 -55.30 28.73
CA LYS A 97 16.64 -54.29 29.53
C LYS A 97 17.23 -52.90 29.30
N THR A 98 18.56 -52.76 29.33
CA THR A 98 19.22 -51.48 29.07
C THR A 98 18.94 -50.96 27.66
N CYS A 99 19.01 -51.81 26.63
CA CYS A 99 18.66 -51.41 25.26
C CYS A 99 17.20 -50.97 25.14
N LYS A 100 16.29 -51.64 25.85
CA LYS A 100 14.88 -51.25 25.92
C LYS A 100 14.70 -49.88 26.57
N ASP A 101 15.34 -49.62 27.71
CA ASP A 101 15.31 -48.31 28.38
C ASP A 101 15.82 -47.19 27.44
N PHE A 102 16.90 -47.44 26.69
CA PHE A 102 17.40 -46.48 25.69
C PHE A 102 16.48 -46.30 24.49
N THR A 103 15.82 -47.37 24.04
CA THR A 103 14.80 -47.31 22.99
C THR A 103 13.64 -46.42 23.42
N GLU A 104 13.10 -46.63 24.62
CA GLU A 104 11.99 -45.84 25.16
C GLU A 104 12.40 -44.38 25.35
N ARG A 105 13.62 -44.11 25.82
CA ARG A 105 14.16 -42.75 25.95
C ARG A 105 14.33 -42.07 24.59
N PHE A 106 14.87 -42.78 23.60
CA PHE A 106 15.03 -42.28 22.23
C PHE A 106 13.66 -41.94 21.61
N GLU A 107 12.71 -42.87 21.68
CA GLU A 107 11.36 -42.69 21.13
C GLU A 107 10.62 -41.53 21.82
N SER A 108 10.63 -41.46 23.15
CA SER A 108 9.95 -40.39 23.91
C SER A 108 10.58 -39.02 23.76
N THR A 109 11.92 -38.93 23.69
CA THR A 109 12.62 -37.63 23.69
C THR A 109 12.79 -37.03 22.29
N LEU A 110 12.97 -37.88 21.28
CA LEU A 110 13.35 -37.44 19.93
C LEU A 110 12.31 -37.72 18.87
N ILE A 111 11.43 -38.72 19.04
CA ILE A 111 10.49 -39.13 17.98
C ILE A 111 9.08 -38.62 18.23
N GLN A 112 8.55 -38.75 19.45
CA GLN A 112 7.14 -38.46 19.76
C GLN A 112 6.69 -37.03 19.43
N SER A 113 7.57 -36.04 19.62
CA SER A 113 7.22 -34.62 19.36
C SER A 113 7.35 -34.20 17.89
N VAL A 114 8.04 -34.99 17.05
CA VAL A 114 8.38 -34.58 15.68
C VAL A 114 7.16 -34.40 14.78
N PRO A 115 6.15 -35.28 14.78
CA PRO A 115 4.94 -35.08 13.97
C PRO A 115 4.21 -33.78 14.29
N GLU A 116 4.15 -33.40 15.57
CA GLU A 116 3.54 -32.15 16.01
C GLU A 116 4.34 -30.95 15.49
N LEU A 117 5.67 -30.96 15.68
CA LEU A 117 6.57 -29.91 15.18
C LEU A 117 6.49 -29.73 13.65
N ILE A 118 6.33 -30.82 12.89
CA ILE A 118 6.10 -30.75 11.44
C ILE A 118 4.75 -30.10 11.15
N SER A 119 3.69 -30.49 11.88
CA SER A 119 2.35 -29.95 11.66
C SER A 119 2.22 -28.45 12.00
N THR A 120 3.03 -27.96 12.95
CA THR A 120 3.11 -26.55 13.35
C THR A 120 4.17 -25.75 12.57
N ASN A 121 4.82 -26.35 11.57
CA ASN A 121 5.86 -25.73 10.73
C ASN A 121 7.11 -25.27 11.48
N GLU A 122 7.44 -25.90 12.60
CA GLU A 122 8.60 -25.62 13.46
C GLU A 122 9.89 -26.24 12.87
N PHE A 123 10.20 -25.94 11.59
CA PHE A 123 11.23 -26.64 10.82
C PHE A 123 12.64 -26.57 11.43
N LYS A 124 12.96 -25.50 12.15
CA LYS A 124 14.24 -25.38 12.88
C LYS A 124 14.35 -26.42 14.01
N GLN A 125 13.29 -26.59 14.81
CA GLN A 125 13.28 -27.59 15.87
C GLN A 125 13.31 -29.01 15.31
N VAL A 126 12.60 -29.24 14.19
CA VAL A 126 12.66 -30.51 13.46
C VAL A 126 14.09 -30.82 13.00
N ALA A 127 14.80 -29.83 12.45
CA ALA A 127 16.19 -29.97 12.03
C ALA A 127 17.13 -30.27 13.20
N GLU A 128 16.94 -29.62 14.35
CA GLU A 128 17.71 -29.91 15.57
C GLU A 128 17.50 -31.35 16.05
N LYS A 129 16.24 -31.84 16.05
CA LYS A 129 15.93 -33.23 16.39
C LYS A 129 16.55 -34.21 15.39
N LEU A 130 16.46 -33.93 14.09
CA LEU A 130 17.08 -34.75 13.04
C LEU A 130 18.60 -34.82 13.19
N LEU A 131 19.26 -33.70 13.50
CA LEU A 131 20.70 -33.64 13.75
C LEU A 131 21.09 -34.48 14.96
N ILE A 132 20.29 -34.46 16.04
CA ILE A 132 20.54 -35.32 17.20
C ILE A 132 20.37 -36.79 16.82
N ILE A 133 19.32 -37.13 16.08
CA ILE A 133 19.07 -38.50 15.60
C ILE A 133 20.22 -38.98 14.71
N SER A 134 20.71 -38.15 13.78
CA SER A 134 21.81 -38.51 12.90
C SER A 134 23.12 -38.73 13.65
N LYS A 135 23.38 -37.94 14.72
CA LYS A 135 24.48 -38.21 15.65
C LYS A 135 24.30 -39.48 16.49
N CYS A 136 23.07 -39.90 16.76
CA CYS A 136 22.80 -41.16 17.46
C CYS A 136 23.03 -42.40 16.59
N LEU A 137 22.98 -42.28 15.24
CA LEU A 137 23.18 -43.40 14.32
C LEU A 137 24.46 -44.21 14.60
N PRO A 138 25.68 -43.62 14.62
CA PRO A 138 26.90 -44.40 14.87
C PRO A 138 26.98 -45.00 16.28
N VAL A 139 26.23 -44.45 17.25
CA VAL A 139 26.32 -44.82 18.67
C VAL A 139 25.31 -45.91 19.05
N LEU A 140 24.08 -45.80 18.56
CA LEU A 140 22.95 -46.59 19.05
C LEU A 140 22.38 -47.58 18.03
N ASN A 141 22.63 -47.40 16.73
CA ASN A 141 21.91 -48.14 15.70
C ASN A 141 22.11 -49.66 15.79
N HIS A 142 23.34 -50.12 16.08
CA HIS A 142 23.65 -51.54 16.27
C HIS A 142 22.94 -52.14 17.51
N HIS A 143 22.84 -51.36 18.60
CA HIS A 143 22.24 -51.84 19.86
C HIS A 143 20.72 -51.83 19.83
N LEU A 144 20.13 -50.90 19.08
CA LEU A 144 18.68 -50.74 18.96
C LEU A 144 18.11 -51.44 17.72
N ASN A 145 18.80 -52.46 17.19
CA ASN A 145 18.36 -53.28 16.07
C ASN A 145 17.95 -52.48 14.82
N GLY A 146 18.66 -51.40 14.49
CA GLY A 146 18.36 -50.58 13.31
C GLY A 146 17.23 -49.56 13.49
N LYS A 147 16.56 -49.52 14.66
CA LYS A 147 15.42 -48.60 14.90
C LYS A 147 15.78 -47.12 14.77
N VAL A 148 17.02 -46.73 15.06
CA VAL A 148 17.46 -45.33 14.96
C VAL A 148 17.45 -44.89 13.50
N GLU A 149 18.02 -45.73 12.64
CA GLU A 149 18.04 -45.54 11.19
C GLU A 149 16.64 -45.59 10.56
N GLU A 150 15.81 -46.55 10.98
CA GLU A 150 14.41 -46.64 10.54
C GLU A 150 13.64 -45.34 10.87
N ASN A 151 13.75 -44.85 12.11
CA ASN A 151 13.07 -43.64 12.54
C ASN A 151 13.61 -42.38 11.84
N TYR A 152 14.94 -42.29 11.63
CA TYR A 152 15.54 -41.20 10.87
C TYR A 152 14.97 -41.12 9.45
N HIS A 153 14.88 -42.26 8.76
CA HIS A 153 14.30 -42.35 7.43
C HIS A 153 12.80 -42.00 7.43
N ASN A 154 12.04 -42.49 8.39
CA ASN A 154 10.61 -42.25 8.50
C ASN A 154 10.29 -40.77 8.73
N ILE A 155 11.07 -40.08 9.57
CA ILE A 155 10.89 -38.64 9.81
C ILE A 155 11.19 -37.85 8.54
N ILE A 156 12.29 -38.12 7.85
CA ILE A 156 12.62 -37.39 6.61
C ILE A 156 11.54 -37.62 5.54
N LYS A 157 11.08 -38.87 5.38
CA LYS A 157 9.96 -39.18 4.48
C LYS A 157 8.69 -38.41 4.87
N LEU A 158 8.36 -38.34 6.15
CA LEU A 158 7.20 -37.61 6.66
C LEU A 158 7.29 -36.10 6.33
N ILE A 159 8.46 -35.48 6.51
CA ILE A 159 8.69 -34.07 6.17
C ILE A 159 8.54 -33.84 4.67
N LEU A 160 9.19 -34.65 3.84
CA LEU A 160 9.12 -34.51 2.38
C LEU A 160 7.70 -34.72 1.86
N GLN A 161 6.96 -35.69 2.41
CA GLN A 161 5.54 -35.90 2.09
C GLN A 161 4.67 -34.72 2.52
N TYR A 162 4.88 -34.19 3.73
CA TYR A 162 4.16 -33.02 4.24
C TYR A 162 4.36 -31.81 3.32
N LEU A 163 5.61 -31.51 2.96
CA LEU A 163 5.95 -30.38 2.08
C LEU A 163 5.44 -30.59 0.66
N ASN A 164 5.60 -31.80 0.10
CA ASN A 164 5.07 -32.12 -1.23
C ASN A 164 3.54 -32.02 -1.28
N SER A 165 2.84 -32.27 -0.17
CA SER A 165 1.38 -32.12 -0.09
C SER A 165 0.91 -30.69 -0.40
N PHE A 166 1.72 -29.65 -0.12
CA PHE A 166 1.39 -28.27 -0.50
C PHE A 166 1.43 -28.09 -2.01
N SER A 167 2.42 -28.69 -2.68
CA SER A 167 2.51 -28.71 -4.15
C SER A 167 1.36 -29.48 -4.80
N GLU A 168 0.86 -30.53 -4.16
CA GLU A 168 -0.31 -31.26 -4.63
C GLU A 168 -1.62 -30.48 -4.39
N LYS A 169 -1.78 -29.87 -3.22
CA LYS A 169 -2.94 -29.01 -2.91
C LYS A 169 -3.01 -27.78 -3.80
N ALA A 170 -1.87 -27.19 -4.17
CA ALA A 170 -1.83 -26.08 -5.12
C ALA A 170 -2.45 -26.46 -6.47
N ASN A 171 -2.31 -27.72 -6.93
CA ASN A 171 -2.90 -28.14 -8.19
C ASN A 171 -4.43 -28.01 -8.19
N SER A 172 -5.11 -28.32 -7.08
CA SER A 172 -6.58 -28.21 -7.04
C SER A 172 -7.03 -26.76 -7.15
N ILE A 173 -6.24 -25.81 -6.63
CA ILE A 173 -6.47 -24.38 -6.76
C ILE A 173 -6.20 -23.92 -8.19
N LEU A 174 -5.05 -24.29 -8.75
CA LEU A 174 -4.60 -23.87 -10.10
C LEU A 174 -5.40 -24.50 -11.24
N THR A 175 -6.29 -25.46 -10.98
CA THR A 175 -7.24 -25.97 -12.00
C THR A 175 -8.47 -25.09 -12.18
N LYS A 176 -8.70 -24.10 -11.30
CA LYS A 176 -9.83 -23.18 -11.41
C LYS A 176 -9.68 -22.28 -12.65
N ILE A 177 -10.82 -21.84 -13.20
CA ILE A 177 -10.83 -20.90 -14.32
C ILE A 177 -10.37 -19.51 -13.85
N THR A 178 -10.84 -19.12 -12.67
CA THR A 178 -10.49 -17.86 -12.01
C THR A 178 -10.08 -18.11 -10.56
N LEU A 179 -9.08 -17.38 -10.09
CA LEU A 179 -8.63 -17.41 -8.69
C LEU A 179 -9.27 -16.26 -7.91
N SER A 180 -9.74 -16.57 -6.69
CA SER A 180 -10.17 -15.56 -5.72
C SER A 180 -8.99 -15.02 -4.91
N ASN A 181 -9.17 -13.90 -4.20
CA ASN A 181 -8.15 -13.37 -3.28
C ASN A 181 -7.72 -14.43 -2.25
N THR A 182 -8.69 -15.17 -1.70
CA THR A 182 -8.42 -16.26 -0.76
C THR A 182 -7.58 -17.39 -1.38
N ASP A 183 -7.77 -17.68 -2.66
CA ASP A 183 -6.95 -18.68 -3.35
C ASP A 183 -5.49 -18.22 -3.47
N ILE A 184 -5.26 -16.94 -3.77
CA ILE A 184 -3.92 -16.35 -3.84
C ILE A 184 -3.26 -16.33 -2.45
N GLU A 185 -3.98 -15.94 -1.40
CA GLU A 185 -3.48 -15.98 -0.02
C GLU A 185 -3.09 -17.41 0.41
N ILE A 186 -3.87 -18.43 0.00
CA ILE A 186 -3.52 -19.83 0.29
C ILE A 186 -2.22 -20.23 -0.43
N LEU A 187 -2.07 -19.86 -1.71
CA LEU A 187 -0.85 -20.13 -2.47
C LEU A 187 0.37 -19.41 -1.89
N GLU A 188 0.20 -18.15 -1.44
CA GLU A 188 1.22 -17.37 -0.75
C GLU A 188 1.68 -18.07 0.52
N ASN A 189 0.74 -18.49 1.37
CA ASN A 189 1.05 -19.21 2.61
C ASN A 189 1.81 -20.51 2.32
N TYR A 190 1.40 -21.27 1.30
CA TYR A 190 2.12 -22.50 0.89
C TYR A 190 3.54 -22.18 0.43
N MET A 191 3.71 -21.11 -0.36
CA MET A 191 5.02 -20.66 -0.84
C MET A 191 5.93 -20.25 0.32
N ILE A 192 5.43 -19.49 1.29
CA ILE A 192 6.17 -19.06 2.48
C ILE A 192 6.64 -20.27 3.28
N LEU A 193 5.78 -21.25 3.52
CA LEU A 193 6.12 -22.47 4.27
C LEU A 193 7.20 -23.28 3.55
N LEU A 194 7.06 -23.49 2.24
CA LEU A 194 8.06 -24.18 1.42
C LEU A 194 9.40 -23.42 1.40
N ARG A 195 9.35 -22.09 1.33
CA ARG A 195 10.55 -21.23 1.38
C ARG A 195 11.23 -21.34 2.73
N THR A 196 10.49 -21.26 3.84
CA THR A 196 11.06 -21.38 5.20
C THR A 196 11.74 -22.74 5.39
N ALA A 197 11.12 -23.83 4.91
CA ALA A 197 11.75 -25.15 4.95
C ALA A 197 13.03 -25.20 4.09
N LYS A 198 13.01 -24.63 2.88
CA LYS A 198 14.16 -24.56 1.95
C LYS A 198 15.31 -23.72 2.51
N GLU A 199 15.01 -22.60 3.17
CA GLU A 199 16.00 -21.67 3.74
C GLU A 199 16.56 -22.14 5.09
N THR A 200 15.94 -23.13 5.73
CA THR A 200 16.47 -23.74 6.96
C THR A 200 17.67 -24.63 6.61
N SER A 201 18.88 -24.04 6.62
CA SER A 201 20.13 -24.70 6.20
C SER A 201 20.37 -26.04 6.89
N SER A 202 20.13 -26.13 8.19
CA SER A 202 20.30 -27.39 8.95
C SER A 202 19.35 -28.50 8.50
N LEU A 203 18.12 -28.15 8.09
CA LEU A 203 17.17 -29.12 7.53
C LEU A 203 17.64 -29.58 6.15
N GLN A 204 18.10 -28.64 5.33
CA GLN A 204 18.60 -28.93 3.99
C GLN A 204 19.82 -29.85 4.02
N ASP A 205 20.76 -29.60 4.94
CA ASP A 205 21.94 -30.43 5.15
C ASP A 205 21.58 -31.87 5.54
N GLU A 206 20.66 -32.06 6.49
CA GLU A 206 20.25 -33.40 6.93
C GLU A 206 19.49 -34.16 5.83
N ILE A 207 18.62 -33.49 5.07
CA ILE A 207 17.94 -34.12 3.92
C ILE A 207 18.94 -34.48 2.82
N SER A 208 19.92 -33.61 2.55
CA SER A 208 20.96 -33.87 1.54
C SER A 208 21.82 -35.07 1.91
N LYS A 209 22.27 -35.15 3.17
CA LYS A 209 22.98 -36.32 3.71
C LYS A 209 22.15 -37.60 3.55
N TYR A 210 20.86 -37.54 3.90
CA TYR A 210 19.97 -38.69 3.73
C TYR A 210 19.86 -39.14 2.27
N ILE A 211 19.69 -38.21 1.34
CA ILE A 211 19.60 -38.52 -0.09
C ILE A 211 20.91 -39.16 -0.59
N GLU A 212 22.07 -38.68 -0.15
CA GLU A 212 23.37 -39.28 -0.47
C GLU A 212 23.50 -40.70 0.08
N ILE A 213 23.11 -40.92 1.35
CA ILE A 213 23.12 -42.26 1.97
C ILE A 213 22.22 -43.22 1.19
N MET A 214 21.02 -42.78 0.79
CA MET A 214 20.11 -43.61 0.00
C MET A 214 20.71 -43.93 -1.37
N LYS A 215 21.34 -42.97 -2.06
CA LYS A 215 22.05 -43.18 -3.33
C LYS A 215 23.10 -44.28 -3.25
N ILE A 216 23.87 -44.31 -2.17
CA ILE A 216 24.91 -45.33 -1.95
C ILE A 216 24.30 -46.72 -1.75
N LYS A 217 23.12 -46.81 -1.13
CA LYS A 217 22.46 -48.08 -0.83
C LYS A 217 21.76 -48.74 -2.03
N ASN A 218 21.82 -48.14 -3.22
CA ASN A 218 21.17 -48.63 -4.45
C ASN A 218 19.68 -48.98 -4.28
N ASP A 219 18.97 -48.24 -3.42
CA ASP A 219 17.53 -48.43 -3.25
C ASP A 219 16.81 -47.82 -4.48
N ILE A 220 16.11 -48.64 -5.26
CA ILE A 220 15.61 -48.28 -6.61
C ILE A 220 14.55 -47.16 -6.57
N SER A 221 14.03 -46.79 -5.40
CA SER A 221 13.03 -45.73 -5.23
C SER A 221 13.59 -44.31 -5.13
N ILE A 222 14.86 -44.05 -5.46
CA ILE A 222 15.48 -42.73 -5.23
C ILE A 222 15.01 -41.68 -6.24
N GLU A 223 14.62 -42.07 -7.45
CA GLU A 223 14.08 -41.13 -8.45
C GLU A 223 12.78 -40.45 -7.99
N THR A 224 12.05 -41.04 -7.05
CA THR A 224 10.81 -40.46 -6.50
C THR A 224 11.04 -39.56 -5.29
N ILE A 225 12.19 -39.64 -4.62
CA ILE A 225 12.50 -38.76 -3.47
C ILE A 225 13.00 -37.43 -4.01
N LYS A 226 12.10 -36.44 -4.03
CA LYS A 226 12.43 -35.05 -4.37
C LYS A 226 13.11 -34.39 -3.19
N ASP A 227 14.22 -33.69 -3.43
CA ASP A 227 14.80 -32.81 -2.42
C ASP A 227 13.93 -31.55 -2.23
N LEU A 228 14.27 -30.75 -1.21
CA LEU A 228 13.52 -29.53 -0.88
C LEU A 228 13.51 -28.49 -2.02
N ASN A 229 14.64 -28.35 -2.73
CA ASN A 229 14.73 -27.40 -3.83
C ASN A 229 13.80 -27.81 -4.96
N LYS A 230 13.81 -29.10 -5.33
CA LYS A 230 12.94 -29.65 -6.36
C LYS A 230 11.47 -29.53 -6.00
N ILE A 231 11.07 -29.77 -4.74
CA ILE A 231 9.67 -29.59 -4.30
C ILE A 231 9.24 -28.11 -4.47
N TYR A 232 10.08 -27.18 -4.01
CA TYR A 232 9.82 -25.75 -4.10
C TYR A 232 9.81 -25.26 -5.56
N ASP A 233 10.80 -25.65 -6.37
CA ASP A 233 10.90 -25.23 -7.77
C ASP A 233 9.74 -25.79 -8.60
N GLU A 234 9.31 -27.04 -8.36
CA GLU A 234 8.12 -27.61 -9.00
C GLU A 234 6.84 -26.86 -8.61
N PHE A 235 6.73 -26.37 -7.36
CA PHE A 235 5.60 -25.53 -6.93
C PHE A 235 5.58 -24.21 -7.71
N ILE A 236 6.73 -23.53 -7.82
CA ILE A 236 6.87 -22.28 -8.58
C ILE A 236 6.53 -22.48 -10.07
N VAL A 237 7.08 -23.53 -10.69
CA VAL A 237 6.81 -23.87 -12.11
C VAL A 237 5.33 -24.09 -12.38
N LYS A 238 4.57 -24.66 -11.44
CA LYS A 238 3.11 -24.84 -11.59
C LYS A 238 2.36 -23.50 -11.62
N ILE A 239 2.72 -22.56 -10.74
CA ILE A 239 2.10 -21.23 -10.71
C ILE A 239 2.43 -20.48 -12.01
N ILE A 240 3.68 -20.52 -12.47
CA ILE A 240 4.10 -19.92 -13.73
C ILE A 240 3.32 -20.54 -14.90
N LYS A 241 3.17 -21.86 -14.92
CA LYS A 241 2.38 -22.53 -15.97
C LYS A 241 0.93 -22.05 -15.99
N TYR A 242 0.28 -21.93 -14.83
CA TYR A 242 -1.06 -21.37 -14.74
C TYR A 242 -1.13 -19.91 -15.23
N PHE A 243 -0.11 -19.12 -14.91
CA PHE A 243 0.03 -17.74 -15.41
C PHE A 243 0.12 -17.68 -16.94
N ASP A 244 0.92 -18.57 -17.55
CA ASP A 244 1.04 -18.68 -19.01
C ASP A 244 -0.27 -19.20 -19.66
N GLU A 245 -1.01 -20.05 -18.96
CA GLU A 245 -2.35 -20.48 -19.38
C GLU A 245 -3.34 -19.30 -19.38
N ILE A 246 -3.29 -18.40 -18.39
CA ILE A 246 -4.08 -17.16 -18.40
C ILE A 246 -3.75 -16.32 -19.64
N ASN A 247 -2.47 -16.10 -19.92
CA ASN A 247 -2.05 -15.36 -21.11
C ASN A 247 -2.59 -15.99 -22.42
N SER A 248 -2.53 -17.32 -22.51
CA SER A 248 -3.08 -18.06 -23.65
C SER A 248 -4.59 -17.90 -23.77
N ARG A 249 -5.33 -17.91 -22.65
CA ARG A 249 -6.79 -17.65 -22.62
C ARG A 249 -7.13 -16.23 -23.07
N ILE A 250 -6.36 -15.22 -22.63
CA ILE A 250 -6.55 -13.83 -23.07
C ILE A 250 -6.42 -13.74 -24.59
N LYS A 251 -5.37 -14.35 -25.16
CA LYS A 251 -5.16 -14.37 -26.62
C LYS A 251 -6.33 -15.03 -27.35
N ASP A 252 -6.75 -16.20 -26.89
CA ASP A 252 -7.89 -16.94 -27.44
C ASP A 252 -9.20 -16.14 -27.38
N LEU A 253 -9.42 -15.38 -26.30
CA LEU A 253 -10.62 -14.55 -26.13
C LEU A 253 -10.69 -13.43 -27.18
N PHE A 254 -9.56 -12.77 -27.46
CA PHE A 254 -9.49 -11.77 -28.53
C PHE A 254 -9.70 -12.37 -29.92
N GLU A 255 -9.17 -13.56 -30.18
CA GLU A 255 -9.28 -14.22 -31.48
C GLU A 255 -10.70 -14.79 -31.75
N LYS A 256 -11.38 -15.35 -30.73
CA LYS A 256 -12.61 -16.15 -30.92
C LYS A 256 -13.91 -15.45 -30.53
N ASN A 257 -13.92 -14.68 -29.44
CA ASN A 257 -15.16 -14.26 -28.77
C ASN A 257 -15.51 -12.78 -28.93
N GLY A 258 -14.65 -11.99 -29.57
CA GLY A 258 -14.88 -10.56 -29.85
C GLY A 258 -15.32 -9.79 -28.60
N ASN A 259 -16.49 -9.14 -28.65
CA ASN A 259 -16.89 -8.13 -27.67
C ASN A 259 -17.22 -8.64 -26.26
N HIS A 260 -17.50 -9.93 -26.08
CA HIS A 260 -17.74 -10.51 -24.74
C HIS A 260 -16.42 -10.87 -24.02
N ALA A 261 -15.28 -10.74 -24.72
CA ALA A 261 -13.97 -11.00 -24.15
C ALA A 261 -13.55 -9.97 -23.10
N LEU A 262 -13.98 -8.72 -23.20
CA LEU A 262 -13.33 -7.61 -22.48
C LEU A 262 -13.43 -7.67 -20.96
N GLU A 263 -14.62 -7.98 -20.43
CA GLU A 263 -14.83 -8.11 -18.98
C GLU A 263 -14.07 -9.33 -18.43
N LEU A 264 -13.99 -10.42 -19.21
CA LEU A 264 -13.20 -11.59 -18.86
C LEU A 264 -11.69 -11.33 -18.95
N VAL A 265 -11.24 -10.56 -19.96
CA VAL A 265 -9.84 -10.17 -20.12
C VAL A 265 -9.42 -9.27 -18.95
N GLU A 266 -10.26 -8.30 -18.55
CA GLU A 266 -10.01 -7.49 -17.34
C GLU A 266 -9.81 -8.38 -16.11
N GLN A 267 -10.74 -9.31 -15.86
CA GLN A 267 -10.64 -10.24 -14.72
C GLN A 267 -9.40 -11.14 -14.78
N LEU A 268 -8.99 -11.57 -15.97
CA LEU A 268 -7.78 -12.39 -16.16
C LEU A 268 -6.52 -11.56 -15.94
N VAL A 269 -6.48 -10.30 -16.39
CA VAL A 269 -5.35 -9.39 -16.16
C VAL A 269 -5.22 -9.05 -14.68
N ILE A 270 -6.32 -8.75 -13.99
CA ILE A 270 -6.32 -8.54 -12.53
C ILE A 270 -5.77 -9.78 -11.82
N GLN A 271 -6.14 -10.99 -12.25
CA GLN A 271 -5.58 -12.22 -11.68
C GLN A 271 -4.08 -12.37 -11.96
N MET A 272 -3.60 -11.98 -13.15
CA MET A 272 -2.16 -11.96 -13.43
C MET A 272 -1.45 -10.99 -12.46
N GLU A 273 -1.99 -9.79 -12.25
CA GLU A 273 -1.43 -8.84 -11.27
C GLU A 273 -1.42 -9.40 -9.85
N MET A 274 -2.51 -10.05 -9.43
CA MET A 274 -2.60 -10.69 -8.12
C MET A 274 -1.60 -11.84 -7.95
N ILE A 275 -1.40 -12.69 -8.97
CA ILE A 275 -0.39 -13.76 -8.90
C ILE A 275 1.01 -13.15 -8.81
N ARG A 276 1.25 -12.00 -9.45
CA ARG A 276 2.52 -11.28 -9.42
C ARG A 276 2.81 -10.58 -8.11
N THR A 277 1.89 -10.53 -7.15
CA THR A 277 2.23 -10.07 -5.79
C THR A 277 3.13 -11.07 -5.05
N LEU A 278 3.20 -12.32 -5.54
CA LEU A 278 4.13 -13.34 -5.08
C LEU A 278 5.54 -13.01 -5.60
N PRO A 279 6.52 -12.66 -4.74
CA PRO A 279 7.80 -12.07 -5.17
C PRO A 279 8.60 -12.92 -6.19
N GLU A 280 8.65 -14.23 -6.02
CA GLU A 280 9.40 -15.13 -6.92
C GLU A 280 8.67 -15.38 -8.25
N ILE A 281 7.37 -15.12 -8.30
CA ILE A 281 6.58 -15.23 -9.51
C ILE A 281 6.68 -13.94 -10.33
N GLU A 282 6.78 -12.78 -9.66
CA GLU A 282 6.87 -11.48 -10.31
C GLU A 282 8.00 -11.41 -11.35
N SER A 283 9.21 -11.82 -10.94
CA SER A 283 10.42 -11.78 -11.76
C SER A 283 10.34 -12.72 -12.96
N GLU A 284 9.90 -13.96 -12.73
CA GLU A 284 9.81 -14.99 -13.77
C GLU A 284 8.71 -14.68 -14.80
N THR A 285 7.63 -14.01 -14.37
CA THR A 285 6.49 -13.72 -15.23
C THR A 285 6.51 -12.32 -15.85
N ALA A 286 7.49 -11.46 -15.50
CA ALA A 286 7.57 -10.06 -15.96
C ALA A 286 7.50 -9.92 -17.48
N ARG A 287 8.25 -10.76 -18.19
CA ARG A 287 8.26 -10.78 -19.64
C ARG A 287 6.91 -11.19 -20.22
N THR A 288 6.33 -12.29 -19.73
CA THR A 288 5.02 -12.78 -20.20
C THR A 288 3.94 -11.73 -19.96
N PHE A 289 3.88 -11.16 -18.75
CA PHE A 289 2.94 -10.11 -18.38
C PHE A 289 3.04 -8.92 -19.34
N TYR A 290 4.26 -8.38 -19.52
CA TYR A 290 4.46 -7.26 -20.43
C TYR A 290 3.98 -7.57 -21.84
N HIS A 291 4.28 -8.77 -22.37
CA HIS A 291 3.80 -9.19 -23.70
C HIS A 291 2.28 -9.32 -23.76
N SER A 292 1.63 -9.88 -22.74
CA SER A 292 0.16 -9.95 -22.66
C SER A 292 -0.45 -8.58 -22.74
N ILE A 293 0.10 -7.65 -21.96
CA ILE A 293 -0.35 -6.28 -21.89
C ILE A 293 -0.09 -5.52 -23.23
N GLN A 294 1.06 -5.73 -23.88
CA GLN A 294 1.31 -5.16 -25.22
C GLN A 294 0.35 -5.74 -26.28
N ASN A 295 0.02 -7.02 -26.20
CA ASN A 295 -0.95 -7.63 -27.11
C ASN A 295 -2.34 -7.02 -26.93
N ILE A 296 -2.79 -6.83 -25.68
CA ILE A 296 -4.04 -6.12 -25.36
C ILE A 296 -4.03 -4.72 -25.98
N ARG A 297 -2.93 -3.97 -25.82
CA ARG A 297 -2.77 -2.66 -26.45
C ARG A 297 -2.86 -2.71 -27.98
N GLY A 298 -2.21 -3.69 -28.60
CA GLY A 298 -2.29 -3.91 -30.05
C GLY A 298 -3.71 -4.18 -30.53
N TYR A 299 -4.50 -4.96 -29.77
CA TYR A 299 -5.92 -5.18 -30.07
C TYR A 299 -6.75 -3.89 -29.95
N MET A 300 -6.48 -3.05 -28.95
CA MET A 300 -7.16 -1.75 -28.84
C MET A 300 -6.84 -0.82 -30.00
N GLN A 301 -5.57 -0.74 -30.41
CA GLN A 301 -5.16 0.06 -31.57
C GLN A 301 -5.80 -0.43 -32.87
N GLN A 302 -6.08 -1.73 -32.98
CA GLN A 302 -6.86 -2.24 -34.10
C GLN A 302 -8.31 -1.73 -34.04
N TRP A 303 -8.96 -1.74 -32.88
CA TRP A 303 -10.32 -1.19 -32.75
C TRP A 303 -10.41 0.31 -32.95
N GLN A 304 -9.36 1.05 -32.56
CA GLN A 304 -9.22 2.45 -32.91
C GLN A 304 -9.22 2.64 -34.42
N ARG A 305 -8.35 1.93 -35.14
CA ARG A 305 -8.29 1.96 -36.61
C ARG A 305 -9.62 1.55 -37.26
N ASP A 306 -10.31 0.57 -36.69
CA ASP A 306 -11.63 0.17 -37.17
C ASP A 306 -12.67 1.29 -36.96
N ALA A 307 -12.58 2.06 -35.86
CA ALA A 307 -13.44 3.21 -35.60
C ALA A 307 -13.12 4.40 -36.51
N GLU A 308 -11.83 4.70 -36.71
CA GLU A 308 -11.34 5.73 -37.65
C GLU A 308 -11.75 5.41 -39.09
N HIS A 309 -11.61 4.15 -39.53
CA HIS A 309 -12.04 3.73 -40.87
C HIS A 309 -13.56 3.91 -41.07
N LEU A 310 -14.37 3.83 -40.01
CA LEU A 310 -15.81 4.14 -40.08
C LEU A 310 -16.08 5.63 -40.25
N LEU A 311 -15.12 6.49 -39.90
CA LEU A 311 -15.16 7.95 -40.06
C LEU A 311 -14.60 8.41 -41.41
N ASP A 312 -13.67 7.67 -42.01
CA ASP A 312 -12.99 7.96 -43.28
C ASP A 312 -13.89 7.96 -44.54
N HIS A 313 -15.21 7.92 -44.37
CA HIS A 313 -16.16 7.96 -45.47
C HIS A 313 -16.50 9.40 -45.84
N PRO A 314 -16.77 9.69 -47.13
CA PRO A 314 -17.10 11.04 -47.57
C PRO A 314 -18.27 11.64 -46.77
N PRO A 315 -18.24 12.96 -46.50
CA PRO A 315 -19.29 13.65 -45.77
C PRO A 315 -20.66 13.36 -46.42
N GLY A 316 -21.54 12.74 -45.63
CA GLY A 316 -22.85 12.25 -46.07
C GLY A 316 -23.05 10.73 -46.02
N LYS A 317 -22.00 9.90 -46.11
CA LYS A 317 -22.14 8.42 -46.16
C LYS A 317 -21.85 7.66 -44.86
N ILE A 318 -21.35 8.34 -43.82
CA ILE A 318 -20.98 7.70 -42.54
C ILE A 318 -22.20 7.02 -41.88
N ASN A 319 -22.10 5.74 -41.53
CA ASN A 319 -23.12 5.10 -40.71
C ASN A 319 -22.71 5.15 -39.24
N PHE A 320 -23.38 5.99 -38.45
CA PHE A 320 -23.04 6.17 -37.04
C PHE A 320 -23.43 4.97 -36.16
N ARG A 321 -24.25 4.02 -36.63
CA ARG A 321 -24.61 2.82 -35.83
C ARG A 321 -23.43 1.86 -35.61
N PRO A 322 -22.66 1.46 -36.64
CA PRO A 322 -21.38 0.79 -36.47
C PRO A 322 -20.42 1.56 -35.55
N LEU A 323 -20.27 2.87 -35.75
CA LEU A 323 -19.38 3.69 -34.94
C LEU A 323 -19.78 3.71 -33.46
N ARG A 324 -21.08 3.87 -33.16
CA ARG A 324 -21.60 3.76 -31.80
C ARG A 324 -21.22 2.42 -31.16
N ARG A 325 -21.33 1.32 -31.90
CA ARG A 325 -20.95 -0.01 -31.39
C ARG A 325 -19.45 -0.09 -31.12
N ALA A 326 -18.61 0.51 -31.96
CA ALA A 326 -17.17 0.58 -31.74
C ALA A 326 -16.84 1.43 -30.49
N LEU A 327 -17.42 2.63 -30.39
CA LEU A 327 -17.25 3.54 -29.25
C LEU A 327 -17.72 2.94 -27.92
N LEU A 328 -18.86 2.23 -27.91
CA LEU A 328 -19.33 1.53 -26.71
C LEU A 328 -18.37 0.41 -26.28
N ARG A 329 -17.68 -0.25 -27.21
CA ARG A 329 -16.65 -1.25 -26.89
C ARG A 329 -15.42 -0.59 -26.29
N LEU A 330 -14.95 0.50 -26.89
CA LEU A 330 -13.84 1.29 -26.35
C LEU A 330 -14.18 1.84 -24.96
N LYS A 331 -15.39 2.34 -24.73
CA LYS A 331 -15.83 2.79 -23.40
C LYS A 331 -15.73 1.69 -22.34
N LYS A 332 -16.01 0.43 -22.71
CA LYS A 332 -15.84 -0.73 -21.83
C LYS A 332 -14.39 -1.10 -21.55
N THR A 333 -13.41 -0.57 -22.30
CA THR A 333 -11.98 -0.77 -22.04
C THR A 333 -11.34 0.31 -21.18
N LYS A 334 -12.14 1.18 -20.53
CA LYS A 334 -11.61 2.24 -19.66
C LYS A 334 -10.72 1.71 -18.52
N TRP A 335 -10.93 0.46 -18.09
CA TRP A 335 -10.08 -0.19 -17.09
C TRP A 335 -8.60 -0.25 -17.49
N ILE A 336 -8.28 -0.19 -18.78
CA ILE A 336 -6.91 -0.23 -19.29
C ILE A 336 -6.12 1.02 -18.90
N ASP A 337 -6.77 2.17 -18.64
CA ASP A 337 -6.06 3.35 -18.13
C ASP A 337 -5.43 3.11 -16.75
N ARG A 338 -5.93 2.14 -15.97
CA ARG A 338 -5.29 1.74 -14.70
C ARG A 338 -3.91 1.12 -14.94
N ILE A 339 -3.73 0.48 -16.09
CA ILE A 339 -2.49 -0.21 -16.48
C ILE A 339 -1.61 0.71 -17.32
N PHE A 340 -2.23 1.50 -18.19
CA PHE A 340 -1.57 2.48 -19.06
C PHE A 340 -2.27 3.83 -19.00
N PRO A 341 -1.88 4.67 -18.02
CA PRO A 341 -2.48 6.00 -17.85
C PRO A 341 -2.48 6.78 -19.16
N GLY A 342 -3.67 7.26 -19.56
CA GLY A 342 -3.87 8.10 -20.73
C GLY A 342 -3.99 7.35 -22.06
N SER A 343 -3.92 6.01 -22.09
CA SER A 343 -4.05 5.25 -23.34
C SER A 343 -5.48 5.25 -23.88
N TYR A 344 -6.48 5.06 -23.03
CA TYR A 344 -7.88 5.18 -23.44
C TYR A 344 -8.27 6.64 -23.68
N ASP A 345 -7.82 7.57 -22.82
CA ASP A 345 -8.09 9.00 -23.02
C ASP A 345 -7.52 9.52 -24.35
N SER A 346 -6.28 9.17 -24.69
CA SER A 346 -5.67 9.54 -25.98
C SER A 346 -6.45 8.97 -27.17
N LEU A 347 -6.87 7.71 -27.07
CA LEU A 347 -7.64 7.04 -28.11
C LEU A 347 -9.03 7.66 -28.29
N MET A 348 -9.70 7.98 -27.18
CA MET A 348 -11.00 8.66 -27.21
C MET A 348 -10.89 10.12 -27.66
N CYS A 349 -9.80 10.81 -27.31
CA CYS A 349 -9.53 12.18 -27.74
C CYS A 349 -9.41 12.26 -29.25
N HIS A 350 -8.65 11.36 -29.86
CA HIS A 350 -8.49 11.37 -31.31
C HIS A 350 -9.80 11.07 -32.06
N ILE A 351 -10.58 10.08 -31.63
CA ILE A 351 -11.90 9.82 -32.23
C ILE A 351 -12.86 11.00 -32.01
N ARG A 352 -12.76 11.70 -30.87
CA ARG A 352 -13.52 12.93 -30.62
C ARG A 352 -13.11 14.02 -31.60
N GLU A 353 -11.83 14.31 -31.74
CA GLU A 353 -11.30 15.33 -32.65
C GLU A 353 -11.74 15.08 -34.11
N GLU A 354 -11.64 13.83 -34.58
CA GLU A 354 -12.11 13.45 -35.93
C GLU A 354 -13.63 13.65 -36.10
N LEU A 355 -14.41 13.35 -35.06
CA LEU A 355 -15.85 13.60 -35.07
C LEU A 355 -16.19 15.09 -35.03
N GLU A 356 -15.45 15.88 -34.25
CA GLU A 356 -15.60 17.33 -34.19
C GLU A 356 -15.26 17.97 -35.54
N GLU A 357 -14.13 17.58 -36.15
CA GLU A 357 -13.75 18.03 -37.49
C GLU A 357 -14.81 17.66 -38.53
N HIS A 358 -15.35 16.43 -38.47
CA HIS A 358 -16.43 16.02 -39.36
C HIS A 358 -17.67 16.91 -39.24
N VAL A 359 -18.05 17.27 -38.00
CA VAL A 359 -19.21 18.12 -37.74
C VAL A 359 -18.97 19.55 -38.19
N ASP A 360 -17.76 20.09 -37.97
CA ASP A 360 -17.36 21.41 -38.47
C ASP A 360 -17.37 21.47 -40.00
N GLN A 361 -16.97 20.39 -40.69
CA GLN A 361 -17.09 20.28 -42.15
C GLN A 361 -18.55 20.31 -42.61
N LEU A 362 -19.46 19.60 -41.91
CA LEU A 362 -20.90 19.62 -42.20
C LEU A 362 -21.51 21.01 -41.96
N GLU A 363 -21.13 21.67 -40.87
CA GLU A 363 -21.55 23.04 -40.58
C GLU A 363 -21.07 24.00 -41.67
N HIS A 364 -19.80 23.95 -42.05
CA HIS A 364 -19.25 24.79 -43.10
C HIS A 364 -19.93 24.57 -44.45
N HIS A 365 -20.25 23.32 -44.78
CA HIS A 365 -21.03 23.01 -45.97
C HIS A 365 -22.43 23.65 -45.90
N LEU A 366 -23.12 23.55 -44.76
CA LEU A 366 -24.42 24.18 -44.56
C LEU A 366 -24.34 25.71 -44.69
N GLN A 367 -23.30 26.33 -44.12
CA GLN A 367 -23.11 27.78 -44.16
C GLN A 367 -22.83 28.33 -45.56
N LYS A 368 -22.29 27.50 -46.46
CA LYS A 368 -22.03 27.86 -47.85
C LYS A 368 -23.23 27.71 -48.78
N LEU A 369 -24.30 27.05 -48.33
CA LEU A 369 -25.49 26.88 -49.15
C LEU A 369 -26.19 28.23 -49.32
N ASP A 370 -26.53 28.56 -50.57
CA ASP A 370 -27.36 29.71 -50.88
C ASP A 370 -28.82 29.32 -50.74
N PHE A 371 -29.50 29.88 -49.74
CA PHE A 371 -30.92 29.62 -49.48
C PHE A 371 -31.87 30.57 -50.21
N THR A 372 -31.39 31.32 -51.21
CA THR A 372 -32.27 32.12 -52.04
C THR A 372 -33.23 31.24 -52.84
N LEU A 373 -34.40 31.80 -53.19
CA LEU A 373 -35.40 31.15 -54.04
C LEU A 373 -34.88 30.71 -55.43
N LYS A 374 -33.67 31.14 -55.82
CA LYS A 374 -33.05 30.78 -57.09
C LYS A 374 -32.42 29.38 -57.09
N CYS A 375 -32.13 28.82 -55.91
CA CYS A 375 -31.41 27.56 -55.74
C CYS A 375 -32.18 26.58 -54.81
N PRO A 376 -33.41 26.17 -55.13
CA PRO A 376 -34.25 25.35 -54.25
C PRO A 376 -33.63 23.98 -53.92
N GLU A 377 -32.76 23.45 -54.78
CA GLU A 377 -31.97 22.24 -54.54
C GLU A 377 -31.07 22.32 -53.29
N ASN A 378 -30.62 23.52 -52.90
CA ASN A 378 -29.82 23.71 -51.69
C ASN A 378 -30.62 23.41 -50.42
N ILE A 379 -31.95 23.57 -50.42
CA ILE A 379 -32.80 23.20 -49.28
C ILE A 379 -32.74 21.69 -49.05
N ARG A 380 -32.69 20.90 -50.12
CA ARG A 380 -32.58 19.44 -50.03
C ARG A 380 -31.21 19.02 -49.49
N LEU A 381 -30.14 19.67 -49.95
CA LEU A 381 -28.80 19.46 -49.41
C LEU A 381 -28.72 19.84 -47.92
N ALA A 382 -29.33 20.95 -47.54
CA ALA A 382 -29.40 21.37 -46.14
C ALA A 382 -30.17 20.36 -45.27
N GLN A 383 -31.30 19.86 -45.78
CA GLN A 383 -32.06 18.80 -45.11
C GLN A 383 -31.22 17.53 -44.92
N GLU A 384 -30.48 17.10 -45.94
CA GLU A 384 -29.59 15.93 -45.86
C GLU A 384 -28.49 16.13 -44.80
N ILE A 385 -27.91 17.35 -44.72
CA ILE A 385 -26.92 17.70 -43.68
C ILE A 385 -27.56 17.65 -42.27
N ILE A 386 -28.76 18.22 -42.10
CA ILE A 386 -29.46 18.24 -40.81
C ILE A 386 -29.87 16.84 -40.37
N GLU A 387 -30.43 16.02 -41.27
CA GLU A 387 -30.74 14.61 -41.00
C GLU A 387 -29.47 13.84 -40.59
N LYS A 388 -28.33 14.18 -41.18
CA LYS A 388 -27.05 13.58 -40.82
C LYS A 388 -26.63 13.93 -39.40
N ILE A 389 -26.67 15.21 -39.05
CA ILE A 389 -26.34 15.73 -37.73
C ILE A 389 -27.29 15.12 -36.68
N GLU A 390 -28.58 15.05 -36.95
CA GLU A 390 -29.55 14.38 -36.08
C GLU A 390 -29.25 12.89 -35.88
N SER A 391 -28.77 12.21 -36.92
CA SER A 391 -28.38 10.81 -36.81
C SER A 391 -27.15 10.58 -35.91
N MET A 392 -26.34 11.62 -35.62
CA MET A 392 -25.22 11.58 -34.68
C MET A 392 -25.66 11.58 -33.21
N LYS A 393 -26.93 11.90 -32.92
CA LYS A 393 -27.49 11.89 -31.57
C LYS A 393 -27.23 10.61 -30.78
N ILE A 394 -27.12 9.49 -31.49
CA ILE A 394 -26.83 8.18 -30.89
C ILE A 394 -25.42 8.07 -30.29
N LEU A 395 -24.52 9.00 -30.62
CA LEU A 395 -23.13 9.10 -30.14
C LEU A 395 -22.99 10.03 -28.92
N GLU A 396 -23.97 10.93 -28.66
CA GLU A 396 -23.94 11.92 -27.57
C GLU A 396 -23.75 11.29 -26.19
N HIS A 397 -24.24 10.06 -25.98
CA HIS A 397 -24.03 9.34 -24.72
C HIS A 397 -22.55 8.97 -24.47
N THR A 398 -21.74 8.93 -25.53
CA THR A 398 -20.30 8.62 -25.44
C THR A 398 -19.44 9.88 -25.59
N ILE A 399 -19.88 10.85 -26.40
CA ILE A 399 -19.21 12.13 -26.65
C ILE A 399 -20.25 13.25 -26.49
N PRO A 400 -20.47 13.74 -25.25
CA PRO A 400 -21.51 14.72 -24.94
C PRO A 400 -21.37 16.04 -25.69
N GLU A 401 -20.14 16.40 -26.06
CA GLU A 401 -19.78 17.63 -26.76
C GLU A 401 -20.53 17.78 -28.10
N LEU A 402 -20.86 16.66 -28.75
CA LEU A 402 -21.66 16.62 -29.99
C LEU A 402 -23.04 17.27 -29.83
N THR A 403 -23.60 17.31 -28.62
CA THR A 403 -24.89 17.96 -28.35
C THR A 403 -24.84 19.44 -28.68
N ASN A 404 -23.75 20.12 -28.29
CA ASN A 404 -23.58 21.55 -28.52
C ASN A 404 -23.47 21.86 -30.00
N TYR A 405 -22.73 21.03 -30.75
CA TYR A 405 -22.61 21.18 -32.19
C TYR A 405 -23.96 20.94 -32.90
N ARG A 406 -24.69 19.89 -32.53
CA ARG A 406 -26.04 19.61 -33.07
C ARG A 406 -26.96 20.80 -32.86
N ASP A 407 -27.03 21.32 -31.63
CA ASP A 407 -27.92 22.41 -31.28
C ASP A 407 -27.53 23.71 -31.99
N ARG A 408 -26.21 24.01 -32.11
CA ARG A 408 -25.69 25.15 -32.86
C ARG A 408 -26.10 25.11 -34.33
N ILE A 409 -25.92 23.96 -34.99
CA ILE A 409 -26.23 23.82 -36.42
C ILE A 409 -27.74 23.87 -36.66
N ASN A 410 -28.54 23.24 -35.80
CA ASN A 410 -30.00 23.32 -35.86
C ASN A 410 -30.50 24.76 -35.70
N GLN A 411 -29.95 25.52 -34.74
CA GLN A 411 -30.30 26.93 -34.55
C GLN A 411 -29.92 27.78 -35.76
N TYR A 412 -28.74 27.53 -36.35
CA TYR A 412 -28.31 28.22 -37.57
C TYR A 412 -29.28 27.96 -38.73
N PHE A 413 -29.65 26.70 -38.98
CA PHE A 413 -30.60 26.32 -40.02
C PHE A 413 -31.98 26.95 -39.82
N LEU A 414 -32.50 26.92 -38.58
CA LEU A 414 -33.77 27.54 -38.23
C LEU A 414 -33.75 29.06 -38.48
N ARG A 415 -32.66 29.72 -38.08
CA ARG A 415 -32.48 31.17 -38.29
C ARG A 415 -32.49 31.53 -39.77
N ILE A 416 -31.70 30.83 -40.60
CA ILE A 416 -31.65 31.11 -42.04
C ILE A 416 -32.98 30.82 -42.72
N THR A 417 -33.62 29.70 -42.36
CA THR A 417 -34.93 29.36 -42.89
C THR A 417 -35.94 30.47 -42.59
N LYS A 418 -35.93 31.00 -41.36
CA LYS A 418 -36.74 32.15 -40.96
C LYS A 418 -36.41 33.41 -41.76
N GLU A 419 -35.14 33.75 -41.93
CA GLU A 419 -34.71 34.92 -42.72
C GLU A 419 -35.18 34.84 -44.18
N VAL A 420 -35.15 33.64 -44.78
CA VAL A 420 -35.68 33.40 -46.13
C VAL A 420 -37.20 33.59 -46.15
N PHE A 421 -37.93 33.02 -45.20
CA PHE A 421 -39.38 33.23 -45.10
C PHE A 421 -39.74 34.71 -44.90
N ASP A 422 -39.03 35.43 -44.02
CA ASP A 422 -39.21 36.86 -43.79
C ASP A 422 -38.91 37.67 -45.07
N HIS A 423 -37.86 37.29 -45.81
CA HIS A 423 -37.51 37.91 -47.08
C HIS A 423 -38.57 37.67 -48.17
N ILE A 424 -39.10 36.44 -48.28
CA ILE A 424 -40.21 36.12 -49.18
C ILE A 424 -41.43 36.97 -48.78
N GLN A 425 -41.76 37.01 -47.50
CA GLN A 425 -42.90 37.76 -46.99
C GLN A 425 -42.79 39.24 -47.33
N LYS A 426 -41.60 39.84 -47.15
CA LYS A 426 -41.32 41.23 -47.49
C LYS A 426 -41.31 41.49 -49.00
N THR A 427 -40.71 40.61 -49.79
CA THR A 427 -40.51 40.80 -51.24
C THR A 427 -41.80 40.67 -52.02
N PHE A 428 -42.63 39.70 -51.66
CA PHE A 428 -43.93 39.49 -52.27
C PHE A 428 -45.03 40.30 -51.60
N ASN A 429 -44.68 41.17 -50.64
CA ASN A 429 -45.60 42.00 -49.87
C ASN A 429 -46.75 41.16 -49.30
N LEU A 430 -46.43 39.94 -48.86
CA LEU A 430 -47.34 38.99 -48.21
C LEU A 430 -47.65 39.41 -46.77
N SER A 431 -47.28 40.63 -46.37
CA SER A 431 -47.94 41.35 -45.28
C SER A 431 -49.37 41.65 -45.73
N ASP A 432 -50.16 40.59 -45.76
CA ASP A 432 -51.58 40.62 -46.01
C ASP A 432 -52.19 41.54 -44.94
N LYS A 433 -53.20 42.35 -45.29
CA LYS A 433 -53.86 43.26 -44.32
C LYS A 433 -54.35 42.51 -43.08
N THR A 434 -54.63 41.21 -43.26
CA THR A 434 -54.94 40.22 -42.24
C THR A 434 -53.78 39.89 -41.30
N THR A 435 -52.50 40.08 -41.63
CA THR A 435 -51.37 39.78 -40.70
C THR A 435 -51.17 40.87 -39.65
N ASN A 436 -51.49 42.13 -39.95
CA ASN A 436 -51.49 43.18 -38.94
C ASN A 436 -52.73 43.09 -38.05
N GLU A 437 -53.89 42.74 -38.61
CA GLU A 437 -55.09 42.41 -37.83
C GLU A 437 -54.89 41.13 -37.02
N LEU A 438 -54.22 40.09 -37.56
CA LEU A 438 -53.85 38.89 -36.80
C LEU A 438 -52.76 39.18 -35.77
N ASN A 439 -51.75 40.02 -36.03
CA ASN A 439 -50.75 40.36 -35.01
C ASN A 439 -51.38 41.16 -33.87
N GLN A 440 -52.41 41.96 -34.18
CA GLN A 440 -53.20 42.68 -33.19
C GLN A 440 -54.14 41.74 -32.43
N GLU A 441 -54.83 40.81 -33.11
CA GLU A 441 -55.57 39.71 -32.48
C GLU A 441 -54.65 38.73 -31.73
N LEU A 442 -53.39 38.56 -32.13
CA LEU A 442 -52.40 37.69 -31.51
C LEU A 442 -51.79 38.38 -30.29
N MET A 443 -51.61 39.71 -30.30
CA MET A 443 -51.35 40.50 -29.10
C MET A 443 -52.54 40.47 -28.13
N GLU A 444 -53.78 40.60 -28.63
CA GLU A 444 -54.99 40.47 -27.81
C GLU A 444 -55.16 39.04 -27.28
N LEU A 445 -54.86 38.00 -28.08
CA LEU A 445 -54.86 36.60 -27.66
C LEU A 445 -53.69 36.27 -26.74
N GLU A 446 -52.52 36.90 -26.87
CA GLU A 446 -51.41 36.79 -25.92
C GLU A 446 -51.77 37.46 -24.61
N GLN A 447 -52.48 38.58 -24.65
CA GLN A 447 -53.00 39.25 -23.45
C GLN A 447 -54.10 38.42 -22.79
N ILE A 448 -55.06 37.90 -23.54
CA ILE A 448 -56.10 36.96 -23.08
C ILE A 448 -55.46 35.65 -22.60
N LYS A 449 -54.42 35.12 -23.26
CA LYS A 449 -53.67 33.94 -22.82
C LYS A 449 -52.93 34.24 -21.53
N THR A 450 -52.35 35.42 -21.37
CA THR A 450 -51.69 35.83 -20.12
C THR A 450 -52.71 35.94 -18.98
N GLU A 451 -53.88 36.53 -19.24
CA GLU A 451 -55.01 36.62 -18.30
C GLU A 451 -55.62 35.24 -17.99
N TYR A 452 -55.80 34.39 -18.99
CA TYR A 452 -56.33 33.03 -18.86
C TYR A 452 -55.33 32.08 -18.18
N GLU A 453 -54.04 32.19 -18.46
CA GLU A 453 -52.98 31.47 -17.76
C GLU A 453 -52.87 31.93 -16.29
N GLN A 454 -53.19 33.20 -15.99
CA GLN A 454 -53.30 33.68 -14.60
C GLN A 454 -54.53 33.12 -13.86
N LEU A 455 -55.60 32.80 -14.60
CA LEU A 455 -56.82 32.16 -14.08
C LEU A 455 -56.77 30.62 -14.13
N TYR A 456 -55.74 30.04 -14.76
CA TYR A 456 -55.65 28.60 -14.99
C TYR A 456 -55.44 27.85 -13.65
N PRO A 457 -56.30 26.86 -13.30
CA PRO A 457 -56.26 26.19 -12.00
C PRO A 457 -54.91 25.59 -11.63
N ALA A 458 -54.12 25.16 -12.63
CA ALA A 458 -52.77 24.63 -12.41
C ALA A 458 -51.78 25.72 -11.99
N ARG A 459 -51.85 26.94 -12.52
CA ARG A 459 -50.97 28.06 -12.15
C ARG A 459 -51.35 28.66 -10.81
N ILE A 460 -52.65 28.71 -10.49
CA ILE A 460 -53.16 29.07 -9.16
C ILE A 460 -52.66 28.04 -8.13
N SER A 461 -52.70 26.74 -8.46
CA SER A 461 -52.14 25.68 -7.62
C SER A 461 -50.62 25.82 -7.45
N LEU A 462 -49.87 26.04 -8.53
CA LEU A 462 -48.41 26.26 -8.47
C LEU A 462 -48.03 27.43 -7.56
N ARG A 463 -48.73 28.57 -7.66
CA ARG A 463 -48.51 29.72 -6.75
C ARG A 463 -48.89 29.41 -5.31
N LYS A 464 -49.95 28.62 -5.06
CA LYS A 464 -50.27 28.13 -3.71
C LYS A 464 -49.14 27.31 -3.10
N PHE A 465 -48.36 26.60 -3.93
CA PHE A 465 -47.19 25.84 -3.52
C PHE A 465 -45.87 26.64 -3.60
N GLY A 466 -45.93 27.95 -3.90
CA GLY A 466 -44.76 28.83 -3.90
C GLY A 466 -43.98 28.92 -5.21
N TYR A 467 -44.46 28.28 -6.29
CA TYR A 467 -43.78 28.25 -7.59
C TYR A 467 -44.39 29.28 -8.57
N SER A 468 -43.55 30.05 -9.26
CA SER A 468 -43.97 31.07 -10.23
C SER A 468 -44.39 30.48 -11.58
N ASP A 469 -43.76 29.38 -12.00
CA ASP A 469 -44.09 28.65 -13.23
C ASP A 469 -43.65 27.17 -13.18
N ILE A 470 -43.93 26.44 -14.26
CA ILE A 470 -43.61 25.02 -14.36
C ILE A 470 -42.12 24.75 -14.58
N ASN A 471 -41.35 25.72 -15.09
CA ASN A 471 -39.91 25.59 -15.24
C ASN A 471 -39.24 25.61 -13.87
N GLN A 472 -39.76 26.40 -12.93
CA GLN A 472 -39.28 26.41 -11.54
C GLN A 472 -39.53 25.06 -10.86
N VAL A 473 -40.68 24.43 -11.11
CA VAL A 473 -40.96 23.06 -10.65
C VAL A 473 -40.04 22.04 -11.32
N ASN A 474 -39.81 22.14 -12.63
CA ASN A 474 -38.88 21.25 -13.33
C ASN A 474 -37.44 21.41 -12.82
N HIS A 475 -37.03 22.65 -12.51
CA HIS A 475 -35.72 22.94 -11.91
C HIS A 475 -35.64 22.38 -10.49
N GLU A 476 -36.71 22.45 -9.71
CA GLU A 476 -36.78 21.84 -8.38
C GLU A 476 -36.75 20.30 -8.45
N ILE A 477 -37.47 19.70 -9.41
CA ILE A 477 -37.41 18.27 -9.70
C ILE A 477 -35.99 17.86 -10.08
N GLU A 478 -35.30 18.64 -10.91
CA GLU A 478 -33.92 18.32 -11.30
C GLU A 478 -32.94 18.48 -10.14
N ASN A 479 -33.10 19.52 -9.32
CA ASN A 479 -32.34 19.69 -8.07
C ASN A 479 -32.64 18.57 -7.05
N LEU A 480 -33.87 18.04 -7.02
CA LEU A 480 -34.22 16.87 -6.21
C LEU A 480 -33.61 15.58 -6.78
N LYS A 481 -33.56 15.39 -8.10
CA LYS A 481 -32.85 14.26 -8.71
C LYS A 481 -31.36 14.31 -8.41
N ILE A 482 -30.73 15.49 -8.51
CA ILE A 482 -29.32 15.68 -8.16
C ILE A 482 -29.08 15.33 -6.68
N ARG A 483 -29.93 15.83 -5.77
CA ARG A 483 -29.85 15.49 -4.34
C ARG A 483 -30.04 13.99 -4.10
N HIS A 484 -31.02 13.37 -4.75
CA HIS A 484 -31.29 11.94 -4.62
C HIS A 484 -30.16 11.09 -5.21
N HIS A 485 -29.48 11.55 -6.26
CA HIS A 485 -28.31 10.88 -6.82
C HIS A 485 -27.12 10.95 -5.87
N ALA A 486 -26.85 12.13 -5.29
CA ALA A 486 -25.83 12.30 -4.26
C ALA A 486 -26.12 11.46 -2.99
N GLU A 487 -27.39 11.35 -2.57
CA GLU A 487 -27.79 10.45 -1.48
C GLU A 487 -27.59 8.97 -1.84
N LEU A 488 -27.86 8.56 -3.08
CA LEU A 488 -27.60 7.19 -3.53
C LEU A 488 -26.09 6.86 -3.54
N GLU A 489 -25.24 7.77 -4.03
CA GLU A 489 -23.78 7.60 -3.96
C GLU A 489 -23.30 7.52 -2.50
N LYS A 490 -23.89 8.32 -1.60
CA LYS A 490 -23.61 8.25 -0.18
C LYS A 490 -24.02 6.91 0.44
N ILE A 491 -25.20 6.40 0.09
CA ILE A 491 -25.66 5.07 0.55
C ILE A 491 -24.77 3.96 -0.01
N GLU A 492 -24.30 4.08 -1.25
CA GLU A 492 -23.46 3.07 -1.90
C GLU A 492 -22.04 3.03 -1.30
N THR A 493 -21.48 4.20 -0.96
CA THR A 493 -20.21 4.30 -0.22
C THR A 493 -20.34 3.80 1.23
N GLU A 494 -21.45 4.11 1.92
CA GLU A 494 -21.75 3.54 3.24
C GLU A 494 -21.90 2.01 3.19
N LYS A 495 -22.59 1.48 2.16
CA LYS A 495 -22.74 0.03 1.93
C LYS A 495 -21.38 -0.63 1.72
N TYR A 496 -20.49 -0.04 0.91
CA TYR A 496 -19.15 -0.57 0.68
C TYR A 496 -18.32 -0.59 1.98
N THR A 497 -18.46 0.44 2.80
CA THR A 497 -17.81 0.54 4.12
C THR A 497 -18.32 -0.54 5.06
N ILE A 498 -19.63 -0.77 5.12
CA ILE A 498 -20.26 -1.83 5.92
C ILE A 498 -19.80 -3.22 5.44
N GLU A 499 -19.77 -3.47 4.12
CA GLU A 499 -19.31 -4.74 3.55
C GLU A 499 -17.83 -5.02 3.87
N SER A 500 -16.97 -3.99 3.83
CA SER A 500 -15.57 -4.09 4.25
C SER A 500 -15.45 -4.46 5.74
N GLN A 501 -16.19 -3.77 6.61
CA GLN A 501 -16.21 -4.07 8.05
C GLN A 501 -16.75 -5.48 8.34
N LEU A 502 -17.76 -5.94 7.58
CA LEU A 502 -18.33 -7.29 7.71
C LEU A 502 -17.31 -8.37 7.30
N ASN A 503 -16.51 -8.09 6.27
CA ASN A 503 -15.45 -8.98 5.82
C ASN A 503 -14.32 -9.09 6.87
N GLU A 504 -13.89 -7.97 7.45
CA GLU A 504 -12.94 -7.96 8.58
C GLU A 504 -13.48 -8.75 9.78
N LEU A 505 -14.76 -8.58 10.12
CA LEU A 505 -15.38 -9.31 11.21
C LEU A 505 -15.41 -10.82 10.94
N ASN A 506 -15.68 -11.23 9.70
CA ASN A 506 -15.66 -12.64 9.29
C ASN A 506 -14.25 -13.24 9.38
N ILE A 507 -13.19 -12.49 9.03
CA ILE A 507 -11.80 -12.91 9.21
C ILE A 507 -11.50 -13.13 10.69
N ILE A 508 -11.92 -12.22 11.57
CA ILE A 508 -11.75 -12.35 13.02
C ILE A 508 -12.50 -13.59 13.55
N ILE A 509 -13.72 -13.84 13.09
CA ILE A 509 -14.51 -15.02 13.48
C ILE A 509 -13.84 -16.32 13.02
N GLN A 510 -13.30 -16.36 11.79
CA GLN A 510 -12.57 -17.53 11.28
C GLN A 510 -11.30 -17.80 12.10
N ARG A 511 -10.53 -16.76 12.43
CA ARG A 511 -9.36 -16.88 13.33
C ARG A 511 -9.75 -17.37 14.72
N TYR A 512 -10.84 -16.86 15.29
CA TYR A 512 -11.34 -17.30 16.60
C TYR A 512 -11.82 -18.77 16.57
N LYS A 513 -12.48 -19.22 15.50
CA LYS A 513 -12.87 -20.63 15.30
C LYS A 513 -11.65 -21.54 15.18
N HIS A 514 -10.59 -21.09 14.51
CA HIS A 514 -9.34 -21.83 14.43
C HIS A 514 -8.67 -21.94 15.81
N LEU A 515 -8.59 -20.83 16.56
CA LEU A 515 -8.00 -20.77 17.90
C LEU A 515 -8.76 -21.60 18.95
N THR A 516 -10.08 -21.75 18.79
CA THR A 516 -10.92 -22.57 19.69
C THR A 516 -10.92 -24.05 19.34
N SER A 517 -10.52 -24.43 18.12
CA SER A 517 -10.47 -25.82 17.64
C SER A 517 -9.13 -26.50 17.95
N SER A 518 -8.04 -25.73 17.99
CA SER A 518 -6.76 -26.17 18.53
C SER A 518 -6.78 -25.97 20.04
N ARG A 519 -6.46 -26.99 20.84
CA ARG A 519 -6.12 -26.82 22.28
C ARG A 519 -4.79 -26.06 22.41
N ILE A 520 -4.71 -24.84 21.86
CA ILE A 520 -3.58 -23.95 22.12
C ILE A 520 -3.66 -23.61 23.59
N ASP A 521 -2.53 -23.80 24.26
CA ASP A 521 -2.37 -23.45 25.66
C ASP A 521 -2.75 -21.98 25.83
N LEU A 522 -3.82 -21.74 26.58
CA LEU A 522 -4.30 -20.40 26.89
C LEU A 522 -3.16 -19.54 27.47
N GLY A 523 -2.15 -20.16 28.11
CA GLY A 523 -0.93 -19.49 28.55
C GLY A 523 -0.14 -18.82 27.41
N ILE A 524 0.04 -19.48 26.26
CA ILE A 524 0.80 -18.95 25.12
C ILE A 524 0.06 -17.76 24.50
N ILE A 525 -1.26 -17.89 24.28
CA ILE A 525 -2.08 -16.78 23.74
C ILE A 525 -2.03 -15.56 24.66
N LYS A 526 -2.11 -15.77 25.98
CA LYS A 526 -2.00 -14.69 26.97
C LYS A 526 -0.64 -14.00 26.89
N HIS A 527 0.44 -14.78 26.84
CA HIS A 527 1.80 -14.28 26.73
C HIS A 527 2.02 -13.48 25.44
N ASP A 528 1.67 -14.04 24.28
CA ASP A 528 1.86 -13.38 22.97
C ASP A 528 1.03 -12.10 22.84
N LEU A 529 -0.19 -12.10 23.38
CA LEU A 529 -1.03 -10.91 23.45
C LEU A 529 -0.38 -9.82 24.31
N GLN A 530 0.12 -10.17 25.50
CA GLN A 530 0.80 -9.25 26.40
C GLN A 530 2.05 -8.65 25.77
N ASP A 531 2.89 -9.48 25.16
CA ASP A 531 4.11 -9.04 24.48
C ASP A 531 3.80 -8.13 23.30
N SER A 532 2.81 -8.48 22.48
CA SER A 532 2.38 -7.68 21.35
C SER A 532 1.83 -6.33 21.78
N LEU A 533 1.03 -6.29 22.86
CA LEU A 533 0.48 -5.04 23.40
C LEU A 533 1.58 -4.15 23.99
N ASN A 534 2.48 -4.71 24.78
CA ASN A 534 3.59 -3.96 25.37
C ASN A 534 4.52 -3.40 24.28
N LYS A 535 4.80 -4.19 23.23
CA LYS A 535 5.54 -3.75 22.05
C LYS A 535 4.82 -2.61 21.32
N MET A 536 3.51 -2.74 21.10
CA MET A 536 2.70 -1.73 20.42
C MET A 536 2.66 -0.41 21.20
N ILE A 537 2.46 -0.47 22.52
CA ILE A 537 2.51 0.70 23.41
C ILE A 537 3.87 1.39 23.34
N LYS A 538 4.95 0.61 23.43
CA LYS A 538 6.33 1.13 23.34
C LYS A 538 6.58 1.81 22.00
N ASN A 539 6.23 1.15 20.90
CA ASN A 539 6.38 1.69 19.56
C ASN A 539 5.58 2.99 19.38
N THR A 540 4.32 3.01 19.82
CA THR A 540 3.46 4.21 19.73
C THR A 540 4.08 5.39 20.48
N LYS A 541 4.62 5.15 21.68
CA LYS A 541 5.33 6.19 22.44
C LYS A 541 6.60 6.64 21.72
N SER A 542 7.37 5.72 21.14
CA SER A 542 8.57 6.06 20.37
C SER A 542 8.25 6.94 19.17
N HIS A 543 7.22 6.61 18.39
CA HIS A 543 6.74 7.46 17.28
C HIS A 543 6.26 8.82 17.79
N ALA A 544 5.49 8.87 18.88
CA ALA A 544 5.02 10.12 19.46
C ALA A 544 6.16 11.01 20.02
N TYR A 545 7.21 10.41 20.61
CA TYR A 545 8.41 11.16 21.01
C TYR A 545 9.22 11.65 19.81
N TRP A 546 9.24 10.90 18.71
CA TRP A 546 9.93 11.30 17.50
C TRP A 546 9.31 12.57 16.89
N LEU A 547 8.00 12.77 17.05
CA LEU A 547 7.29 13.99 16.62
C LEU A 547 7.69 15.24 17.39
N ASP A 548 8.36 15.12 18.55
CA ASP A 548 8.75 16.26 19.36
C ASP A 548 9.74 17.18 18.60
N GLY A 549 9.29 18.40 18.29
CA GLY A 549 10.04 19.38 17.50
C GLY A 549 10.11 19.10 15.99
N LYS A 550 9.30 18.14 15.50
CA LYS A 550 9.21 17.78 14.08
C LYS A 550 7.78 17.69 13.55
N ILE A 551 6.77 17.83 14.40
CA ILE A 551 5.36 17.66 14.05
C ILE A 551 4.88 18.64 12.97
N GLU A 552 5.56 19.77 12.78
CA GLU A 552 5.24 20.78 11.77
C GLU A 552 5.91 20.54 10.41
N ARG A 553 6.74 19.48 10.26
CA ARG A 553 7.54 19.20 9.06
C ARG A 553 6.89 18.10 8.20
N GLN A 554 6.32 18.48 7.06
CA GLN A 554 5.50 17.61 6.19
C GLN A 554 6.21 16.33 5.70
N GLU A 555 7.49 16.43 5.32
CA GLU A 555 8.21 15.34 4.65
C GLU A 555 8.45 14.13 5.56
N ASP A 556 8.43 14.34 6.88
CA ASP A 556 8.89 13.32 7.83
C ASP A 556 7.78 12.79 8.76
N ASN A 557 6.65 13.51 8.94
CA ASN A 557 5.71 13.23 10.04
C ASN A 557 4.49 12.37 9.68
N ARG A 558 4.11 12.24 8.40
CA ARG A 558 2.83 11.61 8.01
C ARG A 558 2.76 10.13 8.38
N GLU A 559 3.83 9.40 8.11
CA GLU A 559 3.90 7.97 8.40
C GLU A 559 3.87 7.70 9.92
N GLU A 560 4.56 8.54 10.68
CA GLU A 560 4.61 8.47 12.14
C GLU A 560 3.23 8.75 12.75
N ILE A 561 2.49 9.74 12.24
CA ILE A 561 1.11 10.04 12.66
C ILE A 561 0.16 8.89 12.31
N ARG A 562 0.29 8.29 11.10
CA ARG A 562 -0.49 7.13 10.68
C ARG A 562 -0.28 5.95 11.63
N GLU A 563 0.97 5.60 11.92
CA GLU A 563 1.32 4.51 12.83
C GLU A 563 0.83 4.78 14.26
N ILE A 564 0.90 6.02 14.75
CA ILE A 564 0.33 6.39 16.05
C ILE A 564 -1.18 6.16 16.07
N ASN A 565 -1.92 6.65 15.08
CA ASN A 565 -3.37 6.51 15.00
C ASN A 565 -3.82 5.05 14.97
N GLU A 566 -3.20 4.26 14.11
CA GLU A 566 -3.52 2.84 14.00
C GLU A 566 -3.26 2.10 15.31
N ASN A 567 -2.12 2.38 15.96
CA ASN A 567 -1.75 1.70 17.19
C ASN A 567 -2.64 2.15 18.38
N ILE A 568 -2.96 3.43 18.52
CA ILE A 568 -3.90 3.91 19.53
C ILE A 568 -5.28 3.26 19.33
N THR A 569 -5.76 3.18 18.09
CA THR A 569 -7.03 2.53 17.77
C THR A 569 -7.03 1.07 18.19
N LYS A 570 -6.00 0.31 17.82
CA LYS A 570 -5.83 -1.11 18.20
C LYS A 570 -5.78 -1.28 19.73
N ILE A 571 -5.03 -0.42 20.43
CA ILE A 571 -4.93 -0.45 21.90
C ILE A 571 -6.27 -0.14 22.57
N ARG A 572 -7.02 0.86 22.08
CA ARG A 572 -8.35 1.21 22.62
C ARG A 572 -9.39 0.14 22.40
N ILE A 573 -9.36 -0.56 21.26
CA ILE A 573 -10.21 -1.73 21.02
C ILE A 573 -9.99 -2.79 22.10
N VAL A 574 -8.74 -3.00 22.52
CA VAL A 574 -8.39 -3.95 23.58
C VAL A 574 -8.87 -3.47 24.94
N LEU A 575 -8.64 -2.20 25.28
CA LEU A 575 -9.13 -1.57 26.53
C LEU A 575 -10.66 -1.69 26.69
N ASN A 576 -11.41 -1.51 25.61
CA ASN A 576 -12.87 -1.49 25.63
C ASN A 576 -13.52 -2.89 25.56
N ARG A 577 -12.74 -3.96 25.29
CA ARG A 577 -13.25 -5.33 25.21
C ARG A 577 -12.95 -6.11 26.48
N TYR A 578 -13.95 -6.19 27.37
CA TYR A 578 -13.87 -6.87 28.68
C TYR A 578 -13.22 -8.27 28.63
N ARG A 579 -13.60 -9.09 27.64
CA ARG A 579 -13.04 -10.45 27.47
C ARG A 579 -11.55 -10.49 27.13
N ILE A 580 -11.01 -9.45 26.48
CA ILE A 580 -9.58 -9.38 26.17
C ILE A 580 -8.81 -8.93 27.41
N MET A 581 -9.37 -7.99 28.18
CA MET A 581 -8.77 -7.54 29.44
C MET A 581 -8.60 -8.68 30.46
N GLU A 582 -9.48 -9.68 30.49
CA GLU A 582 -9.34 -10.88 31.34
C GLU A 582 -8.14 -11.78 30.97
N LEU A 583 -7.62 -11.65 29.75
CA LEU A 583 -6.48 -12.43 29.27
C LEU A 583 -5.12 -11.78 29.59
N ILE A 584 -5.13 -10.54 30.07
CA ILE A 584 -3.94 -9.72 30.32
C ILE A 584 -3.61 -9.77 31.81
N ASP A 585 -2.32 -9.79 32.16
CA ASP A 585 -1.87 -9.73 33.55
C ASP A 585 -2.09 -8.33 34.18
N GLU A 586 -2.07 -8.25 35.51
CA GLU A 586 -2.33 -6.99 36.21
C GLU A 586 -1.29 -5.90 35.91
N GLN A 587 -0.06 -6.29 35.59
CA GLN A 587 1.01 -5.35 35.22
C GLN A 587 0.68 -4.66 33.89
N THR A 588 0.39 -5.42 32.85
CA THR A 588 0.06 -4.93 31.51
C THR A 588 -1.26 -4.17 31.51
N LYS A 589 -2.26 -4.60 32.32
CA LYS A 589 -3.47 -3.80 32.58
C LYS A 589 -3.15 -2.42 33.14
N SER A 590 -2.26 -2.34 34.13
CA SER A 590 -1.85 -1.06 34.71
C SER A 590 -1.18 -0.15 33.67
N VAL A 591 -0.34 -0.70 32.79
CA VAL A 591 0.28 0.03 31.69
C VAL A 591 -0.77 0.54 30.70
N LEU A 592 -1.71 -0.31 30.29
CA LEU A 592 -2.81 0.04 29.39
C LEU A 592 -3.72 1.14 29.97
N GLN A 593 -4.06 1.07 31.26
CA GLN A 593 -4.89 2.08 31.92
C GLN A 593 -4.22 3.46 32.01
N LYS A 594 -2.88 3.51 32.03
CA LYS A 594 -2.11 4.76 32.03
C LYS A 594 -1.83 5.28 30.63
N PHE A 595 -1.90 4.42 29.62
CA PHE A 595 -1.48 4.71 28.26
C PHE A 595 -2.15 5.95 27.67
N ASP A 596 -3.48 6.06 27.74
CA ASP A 596 -4.21 7.22 27.18
C ASP A 596 -3.73 8.56 27.77
N ASN A 597 -3.48 8.61 29.08
CA ASN A 597 -2.99 9.83 29.72
C ASN A 597 -1.55 10.16 29.30
N GLU A 598 -0.69 9.14 29.24
CA GLU A 598 0.72 9.31 28.87
C GLU A 598 0.87 9.73 27.40
N ILE A 599 0.15 9.08 26.48
CA ILE A 599 0.21 9.42 25.05
C ILE A 599 -0.38 10.81 24.78
N ASN A 600 -1.47 11.17 25.47
CA ASN A 600 -2.04 12.51 25.40
C ASN A 600 -1.05 13.58 25.85
N GLN A 601 -0.28 13.31 26.90
CA GLN A 601 0.74 14.24 27.39
C GLN A 601 1.88 14.38 26.37
N ILE A 602 2.39 13.28 25.82
CA ILE A 602 3.47 13.29 24.81
C ILE A 602 3.04 14.07 23.57
N LEU A 603 1.87 13.76 23.00
CA LEU A 603 1.34 14.45 21.81
C LEU A 603 1.07 15.93 22.09
N SER A 604 0.52 16.26 23.27
CA SER A 604 0.31 17.66 23.66
C SER A 604 1.64 18.42 23.73
N THR A 605 2.69 17.82 24.28
CA THR A 605 4.02 18.43 24.33
C THR A 605 4.60 18.64 22.94
N ALA A 606 4.53 17.63 22.07
CA ALA A 606 5.03 17.71 20.69
C ALA A 606 4.33 18.84 19.92
N ILE A 607 3.00 18.94 20.01
CA ILE A 607 2.21 20.01 19.38
C ILE A 607 2.60 21.38 19.94
N LEU A 608 2.72 21.52 21.26
CA LEU A 608 3.13 22.80 21.89
C LEU A 608 4.53 23.24 21.45
N ASN A 609 5.44 22.30 21.20
CA ASN A 609 6.76 22.63 20.68
C ASN A 609 6.70 23.02 19.19
N GLY A 610 5.85 22.37 18.38
CA GLY A 610 5.55 22.82 17.01
C GLY A 610 4.99 24.25 16.97
N ILE A 611 4.06 24.59 17.88
CA ILE A 611 3.53 25.96 18.04
C ILE A 611 4.65 26.96 18.33
N LYS A 612 5.57 26.65 19.26
CA LYS A 612 6.72 27.51 19.56
C LYS A 612 7.65 27.70 18.36
N ASN A 613 7.87 26.65 17.57
CA ASN A 613 8.69 26.74 16.35
C ASN A 613 8.06 27.69 15.33
N ILE A 614 6.74 27.63 15.16
CA ILE A 614 6.01 28.56 14.29
C ILE A 614 6.11 30.00 14.82
N GLU A 615 5.98 30.21 16.14
CA GLU A 615 6.19 31.54 16.75
C GLU A 615 7.60 32.09 16.47
N ILE A 616 8.63 31.22 16.52
CA ILE A 616 10.00 31.60 16.16
C ILE A 616 10.08 32.02 14.70
N PHE A 617 9.43 31.32 13.78
CA PHE A 617 9.38 31.71 12.36
C PHE A 617 8.67 33.04 12.14
N ILE A 618 7.52 33.26 12.80
CA ILE A 618 6.81 34.55 12.75
C ILE A 618 7.71 35.68 13.24
N ASN A 619 8.33 35.52 14.42
CA ASN A 619 9.22 36.52 14.99
C ASN A 619 10.50 36.74 14.16
N GLY A 620 10.96 35.71 13.44
CA GLY A 620 12.10 35.76 12.53
C GLY A 620 11.81 36.37 11.16
N ASN A 621 10.57 36.78 10.90
CA ASN A 621 10.06 37.18 9.58
C ASN A 621 10.25 36.08 8.51
N SER A 622 10.16 34.81 8.90
CA SER A 622 10.19 33.63 8.02
C SER A 622 8.75 33.21 7.70
N PHE A 623 8.03 34.07 6.97
CA PHE A 623 6.58 33.95 6.82
C PHE A 623 6.15 32.68 6.09
N LEU A 624 6.86 32.31 5.03
CA LEU A 624 6.55 31.10 4.28
C LEU A 624 6.65 29.85 5.17
N GLU A 625 7.76 29.75 5.90
CA GLU A 625 8.01 28.64 6.80
C GLU A 625 6.95 28.60 7.92
N ALA A 626 6.52 29.76 8.43
CA ALA A 626 5.44 29.84 9.42
C ALA A 626 4.09 29.35 8.88
N GLU A 627 3.71 29.74 7.65
CA GLU A 627 2.45 29.31 7.02
C GLU A 627 2.44 27.80 6.77
N GLN A 628 3.47 27.28 6.10
CA GLN A 628 3.57 25.85 5.78
C GLN A 628 3.60 25.00 7.05
N CYS A 629 4.35 25.41 8.07
CA CYS A 629 4.37 24.71 9.35
C CYS A 629 3.01 24.75 10.06
N MET A 630 2.27 25.87 9.95
CA MET A 630 0.93 25.98 10.53
C MET A 630 -0.08 25.06 9.84
N GLU A 631 -0.06 24.99 8.51
CA GLU A 631 -0.91 24.06 7.75
C GLU A 631 -0.62 22.60 8.10
N ASN A 632 0.66 22.23 8.18
CA ASN A 632 1.09 20.89 8.59
C ASN A 632 0.64 20.57 10.03
N LEU A 633 0.77 21.52 10.94
CA LEU A 633 0.33 21.35 12.32
C LEU A 633 -1.19 21.15 12.41
N ILE A 634 -1.97 21.91 11.63
CA ILE A 634 -3.43 21.77 11.56
C ILE A 634 -3.79 20.38 11.03
N HIS A 635 -3.15 19.91 9.96
CA HIS A 635 -3.38 18.56 9.43
C HIS A 635 -3.03 17.49 10.44
N ALA A 636 -1.87 17.59 11.10
CA ALA A 636 -1.47 16.64 12.14
C ALA A 636 -2.49 16.61 13.31
N GLN A 637 -3.04 17.76 13.69
CA GLN A 637 -4.08 17.83 14.72
C GLN A 637 -5.41 17.22 14.26
N GLN A 638 -5.79 17.41 13.00
CA GLN A 638 -6.98 16.80 12.41
C GLN A 638 -6.86 15.28 12.40
N ASP A 639 -5.73 14.76 11.96
CA ASP A 639 -5.46 13.32 11.92
C ASP A 639 -5.46 12.72 13.34
N LEU A 640 -4.96 13.45 14.34
CA LEU A 640 -4.93 13.00 15.74
C LEU A 640 -6.21 13.32 16.54
N ALA A 641 -7.22 13.96 15.94
CA ALA A 641 -8.35 14.56 16.67
C ALA A 641 -9.17 13.55 17.48
N ASP A 642 -9.30 12.32 16.97
CA ASP A 642 -10.02 11.24 17.66
C ASP A 642 -9.22 10.64 18.83
N HIS A 643 -7.93 10.96 18.90
CA HIS A 643 -6.97 10.29 19.78
C HIS A 643 -6.46 11.19 20.90
N TYR A 644 -6.38 12.50 20.71
CA TYR A 644 -6.00 13.44 21.75
C TYR A 644 -7.03 14.57 21.91
N THR A 645 -7.23 15.02 23.15
CA THR A 645 -8.12 16.16 23.43
C THR A 645 -7.47 17.06 24.46
N SER A 646 -6.85 18.15 24.01
CA SER A 646 -6.27 19.16 24.90
C SER A 646 -6.84 20.53 24.58
N LYS A 647 -7.73 21.02 25.45
CA LYS A 647 -8.32 22.36 25.34
C LYS A 647 -7.25 23.46 25.32
N PHE A 648 -6.18 23.27 26.08
CA PHE A 648 -5.07 24.22 26.13
C PHE A 648 -4.32 24.29 24.80
N VAL A 649 -4.01 23.13 24.19
CA VAL A 649 -3.36 23.04 22.88
C VAL A 649 -4.23 23.67 21.79
N ASN A 650 -5.52 23.34 21.76
CA ASN A 650 -6.46 23.91 20.78
C ASN A 650 -6.55 25.43 20.93
N SER A 651 -6.65 25.94 22.16
CA SER A 651 -6.66 27.38 22.43
C SER A 651 -5.37 28.06 21.95
N LYS A 652 -4.20 27.45 22.19
CA LYS A 652 -2.92 28.00 21.72
C LYS A 652 -2.75 27.96 20.21
N THR A 653 -3.30 26.92 19.58
CA THR A 653 -3.30 26.80 18.11
C THR A 653 -4.17 27.88 17.49
N GLU A 654 -5.37 28.12 18.01
CA GLU A 654 -6.26 29.18 17.52
C GLU A 654 -5.70 30.58 17.79
N GLU A 655 -5.03 30.79 18.93
CA GLU A 655 -4.30 32.04 19.23
C GLU A 655 -3.21 32.29 18.18
N LEU A 656 -2.39 31.27 17.87
CA LEU A 656 -1.33 31.35 16.87
C LEU A 656 -1.89 31.57 15.47
N LYS A 657 -2.97 30.88 15.11
CA LYS A 657 -3.68 31.06 13.84
C LYS A 657 -4.21 32.48 13.67
N THR A 658 -4.81 33.02 14.73
CA THR A 658 -5.31 34.40 14.77
C THR A 658 -4.17 35.39 14.60
N ARG A 659 -3.06 35.17 15.28
CA ARG A 659 -1.85 35.99 15.13
C ARG A 659 -1.30 35.94 13.71
N LEU A 660 -1.22 34.75 13.10
CA LEU A 660 -0.74 34.57 11.73
C LEU A 660 -1.67 35.27 10.70
N ASN A 661 -2.99 35.23 10.93
CA ASN A 661 -3.95 35.97 10.11
C ASN A 661 -3.80 37.49 10.24
N ASN A 662 -3.48 37.99 11.45
CA ASN A 662 -3.26 39.40 11.73
C ASN A 662 -1.84 39.88 11.37
N LEU A 663 -0.93 38.97 11.02
CA LEU A 663 0.47 39.28 10.75
C LEU A 663 0.65 40.28 9.61
N THR A 664 -0.24 40.27 8.63
CA THR A 664 -0.23 41.24 7.54
C THR A 664 -0.41 42.68 8.03
N ASP A 665 -1.28 42.89 9.02
CA ASP A 665 -1.50 44.20 9.63
C ASP A 665 -0.33 44.60 10.52
N GLU A 666 0.22 43.65 11.29
CA GLU A 666 1.43 43.87 12.09
C GLU A 666 2.63 44.31 11.22
N ILE A 667 2.83 43.67 10.07
CA ILE A 667 3.88 44.05 9.11
C ILE A 667 3.67 45.47 8.60
N LEU A 668 2.43 45.84 8.22
CA LEU A 668 2.13 47.18 7.72
C LEU A 668 2.29 48.27 8.80
N GLN A 669 2.03 47.94 10.06
CA GLN A 669 2.22 48.86 11.19
C GLN A 669 3.70 49.00 11.58
N PHE A 670 4.46 47.91 11.56
CA PHE A 670 5.86 47.89 11.98
C PHE A 670 6.80 48.50 10.93
N TYR A 671 6.51 48.29 9.64
CA TYR A 671 7.35 48.74 8.53
C TYR A 671 6.69 49.89 7.75
N ASP A 672 6.93 51.13 8.18
CA ASP A 672 6.35 52.31 7.50
C ASP A 672 7.22 52.84 6.33
N PHE A 673 8.52 52.55 6.33
CA PHE A 673 9.49 52.99 5.31
C PHE A 673 9.42 54.49 4.92
N ALA A 674 8.89 55.34 5.80
CA ALA A 674 8.70 56.76 5.58
C ALA A 674 10.02 57.56 5.50
N ASP A 675 11.03 57.12 6.25
CA ASP A 675 12.35 57.74 6.28
C ASP A 675 13.40 56.82 5.65
N ILE A 676 13.93 57.24 4.50
CA ILE A 676 14.96 56.50 3.76
C ILE A 676 16.24 56.29 4.56
N ASN A 677 16.52 57.13 5.57
CA ASN A 677 17.70 56.98 6.43
C ASN A 677 17.59 55.75 7.33
N ASN A 678 16.39 55.23 7.56
CA ASN A 678 16.16 54.03 8.35
C ASN A 678 16.28 52.73 7.55
N TYR A 679 16.48 52.79 6.22
CA TYR A 679 16.56 51.58 5.39
C TYR A 679 17.77 50.73 5.76
N SER A 680 18.85 51.31 6.30
CA SER A 680 20.00 50.53 6.77
C SER A 680 19.72 49.68 8.01
N LYS A 681 18.70 50.04 8.81
CA LYS A 681 18.30 49.25 9.99
C LYS A 681 17.38 48.10 9.60
N ASN A 682 16.46 48.37 8.67
CA ASN A 682 15.51 47.39 8.14
C ASN A 682 15.51 47.50 6.61
N PRO A 683 16.41 46.78 5.91
CA PRO A 683 16.51 46.82 4.45
C PRO A 683 15.18 46.43 3.80
N PRO A 684 14.58 47.31 2.95
CA PRO A 684 13.32 46.99 2.29
C PRO A 684 13.40 45.74 1.41
N ARG A 685 14.54 45.51 0.77
CA ARG A 685 14.81 44.32 -0.05
C ARG A 685 14.52 43.03 0.71
N ASP A 686 15.09 42.86 1.90
CA ASP A 686 15.03 41.60 2.63
C ASP A 686 13.59 41.23 3.02
N LEU A 687 12.78 42.23 3.41
CA LEU A 687 11.37 42.02 3.74
C LEU A 687 10.54 41.73 2.48
N LEU A 688 10.72 42.53 1.43
CA LEU A 688 9.95 42.41 0.19
C LEU A 688 10.25 41.10 -0.54
N ASP A 689 11.50 40.63 -0.54
CA ASP A 689 11.88 39.33 -1.11
C ASP A 689 11.16 38.18 -0.39
N ARG A 690 11.07 38.24 0.94
CA ARG A 690 10.34 37.24 1.75
C ARG A 690 8.83 37.29 1.51
N LEU A 691 8.25 38.50 1.45
CA LEU A 691 6.83 38.71 1.14
C LEU A 691 6.47 38.22 -0.27
N LYS A 692 7.35 38.46 -1.24
CA LYS A 692 7.20 37.97 -2.62
C LYS A 692 7.27 36.45 -2.67
N LYS A 693 8.19 35.84 -1.93
CA LYS A 693 8.32 34.37 -1.84
C LYS A 693 7.03 33.74 -1.30
N VAL A 694 6.50 34.22 -0.16
CA VAL A 694 5.26 33.69 0.43
C VAL A 694 4.02 33.98 -0.43
N SER A 695 3.96 35.13 -1.09
CA SER A 695 2.90 35.47 -2.05
C SER A 695 2.88 34.51 -3.26
N SER A 696 4.06 34.14 -3.76
CA SER A 696 4.19 33.24 -4.91
C SER A 696 3.80 31.80 -4.60
N ASP A 697 3.83 31.40 -3.33
CA ASP A 697 3.45 30.06 -2.85
C ASP A 697 1.94 29.90 -2.58
N GLY A 698 1.13 30.89 -2.95
CA GLY A 698 -0.34 30.82 -2.88
C GLY A 698 -0.99 31.60 -1.73
N TYR A 699 -0.21 32.22 -0.84
CA TYR A 699 -0.75 33.01 0.28
C TYR A 699 -1.08 34.45 -0.13
N ALA A 700 -2.20 34.62 -0.85
CA ALA A 700 -2.59 35.88 -1.49
C ALA A 700 -2.67 37.12 -0.58
N ARG A 701 -2.88 36.95 0.73
CA ARG A 701 -2.91 38.08 1.70
C ARG A 701 -1.59 38.84 1.76
N TYR A 702 -0.46 38.15 1.56
CA TYR A 702 0.86 38.79 1.55
C TYR A 702 1.12 39.59 0.26
N THR A 703 0.41 39.30 -0.83
CA THR A 703 0.48 40.08 -2.08
C THR A 703 0.03 41.52 -1.86
N GLN A 704 -1.04 41.71 -1.08
CA GLN A 704 -1.56 43.06 -0.77
C GLN A 704 -0.57 43.86 0.08
N VAL A 705 0.05 43.22 1.08
CA VAL A 705 1.09 43.83 1.92
C VAL A 705 2.32 44.18 1.10
N TYR A 706 2.80 43.24 0.27
CA TYR A 706 3.92 43.45 -0.65
C TYR A 706 3.69 44.68 -1.51
N ASN A 707 2.55 44.75 -2.22
CA ASN A 707 2.22 45.87 -3.11
C ASN A 707 2.11 47.20 -2.35
N SER A 708 1.49 47.19 -1.17
CA SER A 708 1.31 48.39 -0.35
C SER A 708 2.65 48.96 0.14
N LEU A 709 3.55 48.11 0.63
CA LEU A 709 4.88 48.51 1.04
C LEU A 709 5.71 48.96 -0.16
N MET A 710 5.60 48.26 -1.28
CA MET A 710 6.28 48.63 -2.52
C MET A 710 5.94 50.06 -2.95
N GLU A 711 4.64 50.38 -3.02
CA GLU A 711 4.19 51.71 -3.42
C GLU A 711 4.58 52.79 -2.39
N LYS A 712 4.50 52.49 -1.09
CA LYS A 712 5.00 53.40 -0.04
C LYS A 712 6.49 53.72 -0.24
N ILE A 713 7.33 52.71 -0.43
CA ILE A 713 8.77 52.89 -0.67
C ILE A 713 9.00 53.72 -1.92
N ARG A 714 8.29 53.41 -3.01
CA ARG A 714 8.39 54.15 -4.27
C ARG A 714 8.08 55.63 -4.07
N VAL A 715 6.97 55.97 -3.43
CA VAL A 715 6.55 57.36 -3.18
C VAL A 715 7.57 58.08 -2.30
N ASN A 716 7.98 57.48 -1.18
CA ASN A 716 8.92 58.12 -0.24
C ASN A 716 10.31 58.30 -0.83
N PHE A 717 10.79 57.31 -1.61
CA PHE A 717 12.07 57.41 -2.29
C PHE A 717 12.05 58.50 -3.37
N SER A 718 10.97 58.61 -4.14
CA SER A 718 10.77 59.68 -5.13
C SER A 718 10.80 61.06 -4.46
N LEU A 719 10.07 61.23 -3.35
CA LEU A 719 10.07 62.47 -2.58
C LEU A 719 11.46 62.82 -2.02
N ALA A 720 12.26 61.82 -1.64
CA ALA A 720 13.63 62.05 -1.18
C ALA A 720 14.54 62.54 -2.32
N VAL A 721 14.43 61.92 -3.50
CA VAL A 721 15.13 62.35 -4.73
C VAL A 721 14.74 63.78 -5.12
N ASP A 722 13.46 64.10 -5.11
CA ASP A 722 12.94 65.44 -5.45
C ASP A 722 13.42 66.50 -4.46
N LYS A 723 13.45 66.17 -3.15
CA LYS A 723 14.00 67.07 -2.12
C LYS A 723 15.47 67.40 -2.38
N VAL A 724 16.27 66.48 -2.93
CA VAL A 724 17.68 66.76 -3.24
C VAL A 724 17.81 67.73 -4.42
N HIS A 725 17.02 67.56 -5.46
CA HIS A 725 16.99 68.48 -6.60
C HIS A 725 16.62 69.91 -6.19
N ASN A 726 15.72 70.06 -5.21
CA ASN A 726 15.20 71.35 -4.76
C ASN A 726 15.98 72.01 -3.61
N ASN A 727 16.96 71.35 -3.00
CA ASN A 727 17.72 71.89 -1.85
C ASN A 727 18.93 72.73 -2.28
N SER A 728 19.32 73.72 -1.46
CA SER A 728 20.53 74.54 -1.65
C SER A 728 21.82 73.72 -1.50
N SER A 729 22.91 74.19 -2.11
CA SER A 729 24.15 73.42 -2.30
C SER A 729 24.83 72.93 -1.01
N LYS A 730 24.60 73.58 0.15
CA LYS A 730 25.34 73.30 1.39
C LYS A 730 25.10 71.90 1.99
N ASP A 731 23.94 71.26 1.75
CA ASP A 731 23.59 69.93 2.29
C ASP A 731 23.39 68.85 1.22
N ARG A 732 23.62 69.19 -0.06
CA ARG A 732 23.24 68.35 -1.20
C ARG A 732 24.04 67.05 -1.26
N SER A 733 25.37 67.12 -1.11
CA SER A 733 26.24 65.95 -1.18
C SER A 733 25.95 64.89 -0.10
N ALA A 734 25.68 65.32 1.13
CA ALA A 734 25.33 64.42 2.23
C ALA A 734 24.00 63.67 1.97
N LYS A 735 22.99 64.38 1.43
CA LYS A 735 21.70 63.78 1.07
C LYS A 735 21.82 62.84 -0.13
N ILE A 736 22.63 63.18 -1.14
CA ILE A 736 22.94 62.27 -2.27
C ILE A 736 23.58 60.98 -1.76
N ARG A 737 24.52 61.07 -0.82
CA ARG A 737 25.13 59.88 -0.21
C ARG A 737 24.12 59.02 0.54
N SER A 738 23.18 59.63 1.28
CA SER A 738 22.10 58.90 1.94
C SER A 738 21.18 58.19 0.94
N ILE A 739 20.76 58.87 -0.13
CA ILE A 739 19.93 58.30 -1.19
C ILE A 739 20.64 57.13 -1.88
N LYS A 740 21.94 57.25 -2.16
CA LYS A 740 22.75 56.14 -2.72
C LYS A 740 22.73 54.92 -1.82
N ASN A 741 23.00 55.13 -0.53
CA ASN A 741 23.01 54.02 0.42
C ASN A 741 21.64 53.35 0.50
N ALA A 742 20.56 54.15 0.53
CA ALA A 742 19.19 53.63 0.51
C ALA A 742 18.87 52.89 -0.81
N PHE A 743 19.34 53.38 -1.97
CA PHE A 743 19.14 52.76 -3.28
C PHE A 743 19.69 51.33 -3.34
N TYR A 744 20.87 51.07 -2.79
CA TYR A 744 21.45 49.73 -2.78
C TYR A 744 20.63 48.71 -1.96
N LEU A 745 19.83 49.19 -1.01
CA LEU A 745 18.97 48.40 -0.13
C LEU A 745 17.55 48.21 -0.69
N LEU A 746 17.25 48.78 -1.86
CA LEU A 746 15.98 48.55 -2.55
C LEU A 746 15.94 47.18 -3.26
N PRO A 747 14.74 46.62 -3.46
CA PRO A 747 14.53 45.48 -4.35
C PRO A 747 14.84 45.84 -5.81
N ASP A 748 15.13 44.84 -6.63
CA ASP A 748 15.64 45.03 -8.00
C ASP A 748 14.61 45.69 -8.93
N GLU A 749 13.32 45.47 -8.69
CA GLU A 749 12.22 46.12 -9.40
C GLU A 749 12.27 47.65 -9.22
N LEU A 750 12.53 48.11 -7.99
CA LEU A 750 12.65 49.53 -7.69
C LEU A 750 13.96 50.13 -8.16
N LYS A 751 15.05 49.37 -8.08
CA LYS A 751 16.34 49.82 -8.61
C LYS A 751 16.22 50.16 -10.08
N THR A 752 15.55 49.31 -10.84
CA THR A 752 15.29 49.52 -12.27
C THR A 752 14.52 50.82 -12.53
N ILE A 753 13.52 51.13 -11.70
CA ILE A 753 12.71 52.36 -11.82
C ILE A 753 13.55 53.62 -11.51
N PHE A 754 14.40 53.56 -10.47
CA PHE A 754 15.13 54.74 -9.97
C PHE A 754 16.53 54.92 -10.56
N GLN A 755 17.06 53.95 -11.29
CA GLN A 755 18.45 53.93 -11.78
C GLN A 755 18.83 55.24 -12.50
N LEU A 756 18.01 55.69 -13.45
CA LEU A 756 18.27 56.91 -14.22
C LEU A 756 18.36 58.16 -13.33
N GLN A 757 17.47 58.28 -12.34
CA GLN A 757 17.44 59.43 -11.44
C GLN A 757 18.67 59.43 -10.51
N ILE A 758 19.12 58.25 -10.08
CA ILE A 758 20.36 58.11 -9.29
C ILE A 758 21.58 58.48 -10.12
N ASP A 759 21.65 58.06 -11.39
CA ASP A 759 22.76 58.40 -12.28
C ASP A 759 22.83 59.91 -12.54
N GLN A 760 21.69 60.59 -12.66
CA GLN A 760 21.62 62.05 -12.76
C GLN A 760 22.12 62.74 -11.48
N LEU A 761 21.69 62.27 -10.29
CA LEU A 761 22.21 62.77 -9.02
C LEU A 761 23.73 62.55 -8.87
N ASN A 762 24.27 61.47 -9.45
CA ASN A 762 25.71 61.19 -9.45
C ASN A 762 26.47 62.22 -10.25
N GLN A 763 25.99 62.53 -11.45
CA GLN A 763 26.61 63.51 -12.32
C GLN A 763 26.57 64.90 -11.67
N LEU A 764 25.43 65.29 -11.10
CA LEU A 764 25.28 66.57 -10.38
C LEU A 764 26.27 66.71 -9.22
N ASN A 765 26.53 65.65 -8.45
CA ASN A 765 27.51 65.70 -7.37
C ASN A 765 28.95 65.81 -7.89
N ILE A 766 29.28 65.17 -9.02
CA ILE A 766 30.61 65.26 -9.65
C ILE A 766 30.84 66.68 -10.17
N ASP A 767 29.85 67.28 -10.82
CA ASP A 767 29.93 68.62 -11.40
C ASP A 767 30.11 69.69 -10.30
N GLU A 768 29.43 69.54 -9.15
CA GLU A 768 29.63 70.41 -7.98
C GLU A 768 31.02 70.26 -7.36
N ASP A 769 31.49 69.02 -7.14
CA ASP A 769 32.83 68.76 -6.59
C ASP A 769 33.95 69.27 -7.51
N GLN A 770 33.69 69.36 -8.83
CA GLN A 770 34.60 69.98 -9.79
C GLN A 770 34.55 71.50 -9.71
N SER A 771 33.36 72.11 -9.63
CA SER A 771 33.22 73.58 -9.49
C SER A 771 33.90 74.15 -8.23
N MET A 772 33.83 73.45 -7.09
CA MET A 772 34.49 73.87 -5.85
C MET A 772 36.01 73.70 -5.84
N LYS A 773 36.60 73.04 -6.84
CA LYS A 773 38.07 72.95 -7.01
C LYS A 773 38.65 74.11 -7.83
N PHE A 774 37.81 74.90 -8.49
CA PHE A 774 38.22 76.03 -9.34
C PHE A 774 37.88 77.40 -8.75
N ASP A 775 37.14 77.45 -7.64
CA ASP A 775 36.99 78.61 -6.74
C ASP A 775 37.94 78.48 -5.54
#